data_AF-A0A922EEX2-F1
#
_entry.id   AF-A0A922EEX2-F1
#
_cell.length_a   1.000
_cell.length_b   1.000
_cell.length_c   1.000
_cell.angle_alpha   90.00
_cell.angle_beta   90.00
_cell.angle_gamma   90.00
#
_symmetry.space_group_name_H-M   'P 1'
#
loop_
_entity.id
_entity.type
_entity.pdbx_description
1 polymer ?
#
loop_
_entity_poly.entity_id
_entity_poly.type
_entity_poly.pdbx_seq_one_letter_code
_entity_poly.pdbx_strand_id
1 'polypeptide(L)'
;MDLEVDQTVNAIVEIVKENYLVLSVPEYNYAIGYASVSDYNTQKFPPKQFLNGQSVIATVMALPSPSTFGRSLLLLNMKSEASETKRSRKKSTCEVGSLVQAEITEINPLGLKLKFGLGFHGRVHITEVKDVNGLEDPFSNLRVGQTVTARVIAKAKQSDKKSYQWDLSLKPKMLADSFEMEGKLMANDVDFSTEQCITGYVYKVDSEWVWLTISRDVRAQLFILDSASDPSELEGFQKRFHVGKGVSGRILSINKEKRLLRLVLRPSFAVANGNVAGVDLKMDDHLKDVTSHVHEGDIVGGRISKILAGVGGLLVQIGPYLYGRVHFMELRDSWVPNPLSGYYEGQFVRCKVLEVSRSVKGTIQVDLSLRSSLDGMLTESSAGICNIQQPHSKRVEKIEELHPNIVVQGYVKNVTSKGCFIWLSRKIDAKILLSNLSDGYVENPEKEFPVGKLLIGRVLSVEPLSKRVEVTLKTLGSSSSSKSEIDALRTLRIGNIMSGRIKRVEAYGLFITIDDTSLVGLCHVSELSDDHVESIETKYRAGERVTVKILKVDEQRCRISLGMKGSYMGDGIDFQLPSQQEPDEAIRENGFTTLLTSPGSSLLGAQSMDTEDENGDCPILAQAESRASIPPLEVSLDDIDQSSIDNLVGQDQENIDEATTVHEKNKRQAKKKAKKEREQEIRAAEERLVENDIPRTADEFEKLVRSSPNCSFVWIKYMAFMLSMADVEKARSIAERALNTINIREENEKLNIWVAYFNLENEYGNPPQVAVTNVFQRALQYNDPKKVYMALLGMYERTEQHKLADELLDKMTKKFKHSCKVWLRRVQRMLKQQQDVIQPVVNRALLSLPRHKHIKFISQTAILEFKCGVPDRGRSMFEGILREYPTKTDLWSVYLDQEIRLGDVDVIRALFERAISLSLAPKKMKFLFKKYLKFEESNGDEERIESVKRKAMEYVESTMA
;
A
#
# COMPACT_ATOMS: atom_id res chain seq x y z
N MET A 1 40.45 5.03 -86.20
CA MET A 1 40.74 5.52 -84.84
C MET A 1 41.86 4.63 -84.37
N ASP A 2 43.08 5.15 -84.38
CA ASP A 2 44.26 4.36 -84.00
C ASP A 2 44.42 4.47 -82.47
N LEU A 3 44.76 3.38 -81.79
CA LEU A 3 45.04 3.43 -80.35
C LEU A 3 46.26 4.34 -80.11
N GLU A 4 46.22 5.18 -79.08
CA GLU A 4 47.36 5.98 -78.62
C GLU A 4 47.94 5.42 -77.31
N VAL A 5 49.24 5.62 -77.08
CA VAL A 5 49.90 5.23 -75.82
C VAL A 5 49.40 6.13 -74.68
N ASP A 6 49.25 5.56 -73.48
CA ASP A 6 48.67 6.16 -72.27
C ASP A 6 47.15 6.46 -72.33
N GLN A 7 46.49 6.02 -73.40
CA GLN A 7 45.03 6.13 -73.52
C GLN A 7 44.32 5.08 -72.66
N THR A 8 43.33 5.50 -71.86
CA THR A 8 42.47 4.59 -71.11
C THR A 8 41.31 4.11 -71.97
N VAL A 9 41.19 2.80 -72.12
CA VAL A 9 40.20 2.13 -72.97
C VAL A 9 39.41 1.10 -72.17
N ASN A 10 38.15 0.89 -72.53
CA ASN A 10 37.32 -0.17 -71.99
C ASN A 10 37.60 -1.47 -72.74
N ALA A 11 38.07 -2.47 -72.00
CA ALA A 11 38.45 -3.77 -72.55
C ALA A 11 37.63 -4.90 -71.89
N ILE A 12 37.43 -6.00 -72.61
CA ILE A 12 36.68 -7.16 -72.14
C ILE A 12 37.64 -8.33 -71.98
N VAL A 13 37.57 -9.04 -70.84
CA VAL A 13 38.38 -10.24 -70.60
C VAL A 13 37.87 -11.39 -71.46
N GLU A 14 38.63 -11.81 -72.47
CA GLU A 14 38.28 -12.93 -73.34
C GLU A 14 38.81 -14.26 -72.78
N ILE A 15 40.08 -14.28 -72.35
CA ILE A 15 40.76 -15.49 -71.88
C ILE A 15 41.60 -15.19 -70.64
N VAL A 16 41.36 -15.96 -69.59
CA VAL A 16 42.16 -15.98 -68.36
C VAL A 16 43.13 -17.16 -68.41
N LYS A 17 44.44 -16.90 -68.41
CA LYS A 17 45.49 -17.92 -68.25
C LYS A 17 46.30 -17.68 -66.98
N GLU A 18 47.02 -18.69 -66.52
CA GLU A 18 47.74 -18.67 -65.23
C GLU A 18 48.70 -17.47 -65.09
N ASN A 19 49.31 -17.02 -66.19
CA ASN A 19 50.36 -15.99 -66.17
C ASN A 19 50.01 -14.68 -66.93
N TYR A 20 48.88 -14.63 -67.65
CA TYR A 20 48.44 -13.42 -68.36
C TYR A 20 46.94 -13.44 -68.70
N LEU A 21 46.38 -12.26 -68.90
CA LEU A 21 45.01 -12.05 -69.37
C LEU A 21 45.02 -11.60 -70.83
N VAL A 22 44.09 -12.12 -71.63
CA VAL A 22 43.82 -11.64 -72.99
C VAL A 22 42.56 -10.79 -72.94
N LEU A 23 42.68 -9.55 -73.42
CA LEU A 23 41.63 -8.55 -73.43
C LEU A 23 41.32 -8.13 -74.87
N SER A 24 40.04 -7.99 -75.20
CA SER A 24 39.60 -7.37 -76.45
C SER A 24 39.14 -5.93 -76.17
N VAL A 25 39.43 -4.99 -77.07
CA VAL A 25 38.95 -3.59 -76.95
C VAL A 25 37.88 -3.36 -78.03
N PRO A 26 36.57 -3.44 -77.69
CA PRO A 26 35.48 -3.41 -78.68
C PRO A 26 35.44 -2.10 -79.48
N GLU A 27 35.76 -0.98 -78.83
CA GLU A 27 35.75 0.37 -79.43
C GLU A 27 36.78 0.54 -80.56
N TYR A 28 37.75 -0.38 -80.67
CA TYR A 28 38.84 -0.34 -81.65
C TYR A 28 38.93 -1.66 -82.43
N ASN A 29 37.85 -2.03 -83.13
CA ASN A 29 37.78 -3.25 -83.96
C ASN A 29 38.22 -4.53 -83.24
N TYR A 30 37.86 -4.67 -81.96
CA TYR A 30 38.26 -5.82 -81.13
C TYR A 30 39.78 -6.03 -81.08
N ALA A 31 40.56 -4.94 -81.09
CA ALA A 31 42.01 -5.02 -80.94
C ALA A 31 42.37 -5.82 -79.68
N ILE A 32 43.29 -6.78 -79.84
CA ILE A 32 43.65 -7.73 -78.79
C ILE A 32 44.88 -7.21 -78.05
N GLY A 33 44.75 -7.08 -76.73
CA GLY A 33 45.84 -6.73 -75.84
C GLY A 33 46.03 -7.71 -74.69
N TYR A 34 47.20 -7.68 -74.07
CA TYR A 34 47.57 -8.59 -72.99
C TYR A 34 48.02 -7.84 -71.74
N ALA A 35 47.63 -8.37 -70.58
CA ALA A 35 48.01 -7.86 -69.26
C ALA A 35 48.73 -8.96 -68.46
N SER A 36 49.90 -8.64 -67.90
CA SER A 36 50.73 -9.56 -67.11
C SER A 36 50.26 -9.65 -65.66
N VAL A 37 50.37 -10.83 -65.04
CA VAL A 37 50.06 -11.04 -63.61
C VAL A 37 51.11 -10.38 -62.69
N SER A 38 52.30 -10.09 -63.20
CA SER A 38 53.42 -9.51 -62.42
C SER A 38 53.17 -8.07 -61.96
N ASP A 39 52.30 -7.32 -62.64
CA ASP A 39 52.05 -5.91 -62.35
C ASP A 39 51.09 -5.68 -61.17
N TYR A 40 50.66 -6.77 -60.50
CA TYR A 40 49.84 -6.75 -59.30
C TYR A 40 50.64 -6.80 -57.98
N ASN A 41 51.96 -6.96 -58.03
CA ASN A 41 52.81 -7.26 -56.87
C ASN A 41 53.47 -6.04 -56.17
N THR A 42 52.78 -4.92 -56.03
CA THR A 42 53.03 -4.07 -54.84
C THR A 42 52.26 -4.68 -53.67
N GLN A 43 52.98 -5.22 -52.68
CA GLN A 43 52.57 -5.99 -51.48
C GLN A 43 51.44 -5.37 -50.62
N LYS A 44 50.27 -5.03 -51.18
CA LYS A 44 49.14 -4.46 -50.44
C LYS A 44 47.84 -5.23 -50.57
N PHE A 45 47.69 -6.18 -51.49
CA PHE A 45 46.41 -6.87 -51.69
C PHE A 45 46.57 -8.34 -52.14
N PRO A 46 45.66 -9.25 -51.72
CA PRO A 46 45.67 -10.65 -52.16
C PRO A 46 45.15 -10.82 -53.60
N PRO A 47 45.48 -11.93 -54.29
CA PRO A 47 45.17 -12.14 -55.70
C PRO A 47 43.65 -12.24 -55.94
N LYS A 48 43.14 -11.51 -56.95
CA LYS A 48 41.77 -11.65 -57.46
C LYS A 48 41.79 -12.43 -58.77
N GLN A 49 40.95 -13.45 -58.89
CA GLN A 49 40.68 -14.13 -60.17
C GLN A 49 39.67 -13.30 -60.98
N PHE A 50 39.98 -13.03 -62.25
CA PHE A 50 39.07 -12.41 -63.21
C PHE A 50 38.21 -13.48 -63.90
N LEU A 51 37.01 -13.13 -64.33
CA LEU A 51 36.10 -14.04 -65.05
C LEU A 51 36.04 -13.66 -66.54
N ASN A 52 35.88 -14.65 -67.42
CA ASN A 52 35.66 -14.40 -68.86
C ASN A 52 34.37 -13.57 -69.08
N GLY A 53 34.43 -12.58 -69.96
CA GLY A 53 33.35 -11.63 -70.26
C GLY A 53 33.30 -10.40 -69.36
N GLN A 54 34.20 -10.27 -68.37
CA GLN A 54 34.23 -9.11 -67.47
C GLN A 54 34.77 -7.86 -68.19
N SER A 55 34.02 -6.75 -68.13
CA SER A 55 34.49 -5.43 -68.55
C SER A 55 35.51 -4.87 -67.55
N VAL A 56 36.64 -4.41 -68.06
CA VAL A 56 37.76 -3.87 -67.30
C VAL A 56 38.36 -2.65 -68.01
N ILE A 57 38.71 -1.63 -67.25
CA ILE A 57 39.37 -0.44 -67.80
C ILE A 57 40.86 -0.72 -67.85
N ALA A 58 41.49 -0.51 -69.01
CA ALA A 58 42.92 -0.69 -69.18
C ALA A 58 43.56 0.53 -69.85
N THR A 59 44.80 0.83 -69.50
CA THR A 59 45.62 1.85 -70.17
C THR A 59 46.54 1.19 -71.17
N VAL A 60 46.63 1.74 -72.37
CA VAL A 60 47.50 1.24 -73.43
C VAL A 60 48.93 1.65 -73.14
N MET A 61 49.76 0.71 -72.69
CA MET A 61 51.17 1.00 -72.35
C MET A 61 52.10 0.95 -73.56
N ALA A 62 51.77 0.11 -74.56
CA ALA A 62 52.54 0.05 -75.80
C ALA A 62 51.68 -0.39 -76.98
N LEU A 63 51.96 0.20 -78.14
CA LEU A 63 51.28 -0.08 -79.41
C LEU A 63 51.89 -1.28 -80.14
N PRO A 64 51.15 -1.89 -81.08
CA PRO A 64 51.60 -3.04 -81.84
C PRO A 64 52.90 -2.75 -82.60
N SER A 65 53.97 -3.45 -82.26
CA SER A 65 55.25 -3.41 -82.96
C SER A 65 55.56 -4.80 -83.56
N PRO A 66 56.43 -4.91 -84.59
CA PRO A 66 56.81 -6.20 -85.14
C PRO A 66 57.49 -7.13 -84.11
N SER A 67 58.06 -6.58 -83.04
CA SER A 67 58.61 -7.36 -81.91
C SER A 67 57.55 -7.88 -80.94
N THR A 68 56.32 -7.35 -80.95
CA THR A 68 55.19 -7.77 -80.11
C THR A 68 54.12 -8.58 -80.88
N PHE A 69 54.47 -9.08 -82.08
CA PHE A 69 53.58 -9.88 -82.95
C PHE A 69 52.21 -9.22 -83.20
N GLY A 70 52.18 -7.89 -83.36
CA GLY A 70 50.97 -7.16 -83.73
C GLY A 70 49.94 -7.03 -82.60
N ARG A 71 50.36 -7.09 -81.33
CA ARG A 71 49.47 -7.05 -80.16
C ARG A 71 49.86 -5.93 -79.19
N SER A 72 48.89 -5.34 -78.49
CA SER A 72 49.10 -4.20 -77.59
C SER A 72 49.29 -4.61 -76.12
N LEU A 73 50.14 -3.90 -75.37
CA LEU A 73 50.29 -4.09 -73.92
C LEU A 73 49.29 -3.22 -73.17
N LEU A 74 48.50 -3.83 -72.30
CA LEU A 74 47.42 -3.17 -71.56
C LEU A 74 47.66 -3.28 -70.06
N LEU A 75 47.69 -2.14 -69.35
CA LEU A 75 47.76 -2.06 -67.90
C LEU A 75 46.37 -1.88 -67.31
N LEU A 76 45.91 -2.84 -66.50
CA LEU A 76 44.57 -2.80 -65.92
C LEU A 76 44.46 -1.72 -64.83
N ASN A 77 43.69 -0.67 -65.12
CA ASN A 77 43.39 0.39 -64.16
C ASN A 77 42.27 -0.07 -63.24
N MET A 78 42.61 -0.47 -62.02
CA MET A 78 41.62 -0.71 -60.97
C MET A 78 40.98 0.60 -60.52
N LYS A 79 39.92 1.03 -61.22
CA LYS A 79 38.87 1.87 -60.65
C LYS A 79 37.51 1.23 -60.90
N SER A 80 36.81 1.01 -59.80
CA SER A 80 35.36 0.81 -59.76
C SER A 80 34.67 2.02 -60.41
N GLU A 81 34.29 1.88 -61.67
CA GLU A 81 33.21 2.62 -62.32
C GLU A 81 31.86 2.18 -61.74
N ALA A 82 30.75 2.93 -61.77
CA ALA A 82 30.37 4.32 -62.08
C ALA A 82 28.83 4.32 -61.90
N SER A 83 28.01 5.37 -61.80
CA SER A 83 28.05 6.82 -61.57
C SER A 83 26.54 7.17 -61.38
N GLU A 84 26.14 8.09 -60.50
CA GLU A 84 25.73 9.41 -60.99
C GLU A 84 25.87 10.53 -59.92
N THR A 85 26.49 11.62 -60.40
CA THR A 85 26.38 13.05 -60.08
C THR A 85 26.52 13.60 -58.63
N LYS A 86 27.81 13.76 -58.27
CA LYS A 86 28.49 15.01 -57.84
C LYS A 86 27.82 15.96 -56.82
N ARG A 87 28.16 15.76 -55.53
CA ARG A 87 28.88 16.76 -54.70
C ARG A 87 29.95 16.05 -53.85
N SER A 88 31.22 16.40 -54.09
CA SER A 88 32.46 16.13 -53.31
C SER A 88 32.58 14.82 -52.49
N ARG A 89 33.30 13.81 -53.01
CA ARG A 89 33.83 12.68 -52.22
C ARG A 89 35.24 12.99 -51.68
N LYS A 90 35.32 13.60 -50.50
CA LYS A 90 36.30 13.13 -49.48
C LYS A 90 35.88 11.70 -49.10
N LYS A 91 36.77 10.84 -48.61
CA LYS A 91 36.35 9.66 -47.82
C LYS A 91 35.37 10.20 -46.77
N SER A 92 34.06 10.03 -46.97
CA SER A 92 33.09 10.57 -46.02
C SER A 92 33.10 9.62 -44.84
N THR A 93 34.07 9.82 -43.94
CA THR A 93 33.78 9.69 -42.52
C THR A 93 32.47 10.44 -42.32
N CYS A 94 31.35 9.71 -42.30
CA CYS A 94 30.08 10.33 -41.95
C CYS A 94 30.27 10.73 -40.49
N GLU A 95 30.52 12.00 -40.27
CA GLU A 95 30.73 12.58 -38.96
C GLU A 95 29.36 12.97 -38.39
N VAL A 96 29.25 12.88 -37.07
CA VAL A 96 28.05 13.31 -36.35
C VAL A 96 27.77 14.77 -36.75
N GLY A 97 26.56 15.06 -37.23
CA GLY A 97 26.14 16.35 -37.77
C GLY A 97 25.88 16.39 -39.28
N SER A 98 26.33 15.38 -40.04
CA SER A 98 26.17 15.39 -41.52
C SER A 98 24.73 15.12 -41.97
N LEU A 99 24.27 15.81 -43.03
CA LEU A 99 23.00 15.52 -43.71
C LEU A 99 23.16 14.35 -44.70
N VAL A 100 22.27 13.37 -44.63
CA VAL A 100 22.27 12.17 -45.48
C VAL A 100 20.88 11.93 -46.09
N GLN A 101 20.84 11.52 -47.34
CA GLN A 101 19.62 10.97 -47.94
C GLN A 101 19.55 9.47 -47.66
N ALA A 102 18.44 9.03 -47.11
CA ALA A 102 18.25 7.65 -46.66
C ALA A 102 16.89 7.12 -47.11
N GLU A 103 16.86 5.87 -47.55
CA GLU A 103 15.64 5.17 -47.99
C GLU A 103 15.02 4.41 -46.82
N ILE A 104 13.71 4.53 -46.62
CA ILE A 104 12.98 3.80 -45.56
C ILE A 104 12.86 2.33 -45.94
N THR A 105 13.51 1.44 -45.18
CA THR A 105 13.44 -0.01 -45.40
C THR A 105 12.35 -0.67 -44.58
N GLU A 106 12.17 -0.24 -43.32
CA GLU A 106 11.17 -0.80 -42.40
C GLU A 106 10.60 0.30 -41.51
N ILE A 107 9.29 0.25 -41.26
CA ILE A 107 8.58 1.15 -40.35
C ILE A 107 8.11 0.33 -39.15
N ASN A 108 8.69 0.57 -37.98
CA ASN A 108 8.22 0.01 -36.71
C ASN A 108 7.45 1.08 -35.93
N PRO A 109 6.57 0.69 -35.00
CA PRO A 109 5.77 1.64 -34.21
C PRO A 109 6.58 2.67 -33.40
N LEU A 110 7.87 2.40 -33.14
CA LEU A 110 8.76 3.23 -32.33
C LEU A 110 9.98 3.77 -33.08
N GLY A 111 10.17 3.35 -34.34
CA GLY A 111 11.32 3.78 -35.10
C GLY A 111 11.34 3.28 -36.54
N LEU A 112 12.09 4.00 -37.37
CA LEU A 112 12.31 3.68 -38.78
C LEU A 112 13.69 3.05 -38.93
N LYS A 113 13.80 2.01 -39.74
CA LYS A 113 15.09 1.58 -40.28
C LYS A 113 15.27 2.22 -41.65
N LEU A 114 16.40 2.90 -41.82
CA LEU A 114 16.77 3.58 -43.05
C LEU A 114 18.06 2.97 -43.60
N LYS A 115 18.20 2.92 -44.93
CA LYS A 115 19.43 2.54 -45.60
C LYS A 115 20.00 3.76 -46.32
N PHE A 116 21.28 4.04 -46.13
CA PHE A 116 21.95 5.16 -46.79
C PHE A 116 23.39 4.83 -47.13
N GLY A 117 23.92 5.43 -48.20
CA GLY A 117 25.27 5.15 -48.69
C GLY A 117 25.52 3.67 -49.02
N LEU A 118 26.79 3.29 -49.13
CA LEU A 118 27.20 1.91 -49.44
C LEU A 118 27.07 1.01 -48.20
N GLY A 119 25.85 0.53 -47.93
CA GLY A 119 25.59 -0.50 -46.92
C GLY A 119 25.44 -0.02 -45.48
N PHE A 120 25.30 1.29 -45.23
CA PHE A 120 25.01 1.79 -43.89
C PHE A 120 23.51 1.69 -43.58
N HIS A 121 23.22 1.29 -42.34
CA HIS A 121 21.88 1.18 -41.82
C HIS A 121 21.71 2.17 -40.66
N GLY A 122 20.71 3.02 -40.76
CA GLY A 122 20.33 4.01 -39.77
C GLY A 122 19.03 3.65 -39.06
N ARG A 123 18.87 4.11 -37.82
CA ARG A 123 17.61 4.10 -37.08
C ARG A 123 17.16 5.54 -36.79
N VAL A 124 15.88 5.82 -36.98
CA VAL A 124 15.23 7.06 -36.52
C VAL A 124 14.25 6.69 -35.42
N HIS A 125 14.31 7.37 -34.29
CA HIS A 125 13.36 7.20 -33.20
C HIS A 125 12.09 8.03 -33.47
N ILE A 126 10.91 7.60 -33.01
CA ILE A 126 9.63 8.28 -33.25
C ILE A 126 9.64 9.78 -32.84
N THR A 127 10.37 10.11 -31.77
CA THR A 127 10.52 11.47 -31.24
C THR A 127 11.42 12.37 -32.11
N GLU A 128 12.07 11.82 -33.13
CA GLU A 128 13.02 12.50 -34.01
C GLU A 128 12.45 12.77 -35.41
N VAL A 129 11.13 12.69 -35.59
CA VAL A 129 10.47 12.81 -36.91
C VAL A 129 9.86 14.19 -37.16
N LYS A 130 9.23 14.80 -36.16
CA LYS A 130 8.58 16.13 -36.26
C LYS A 130 8.93 16.99 -35.04
N ASP A 131 9.03 18.30 -35.23
CA ASP A 131 9.33 19.28 -34.16
C ASP A 131 8.10 19.78 -33.39
N VAL A 132 6.91 19.54 -33.93
CA VAL A 132 5.65 20.03 -33.36
C VAL A 132 4.96 18.86 -32.68
N ASN A 133 4.61 19.06 -31.39
CA ASN A 133 3.84 18.17 -30.52
C ASN A 133 2.43 17.90 -31.09
N GLY A 134 2.34 17.17 -32.20
CA GLY A 134 1.08 16.65 -32.71
C GLY A 134 0.63 15.43 -31.90
N LEU A 135 -0.66 15.35 -31.59
CA LEU A 135 -1.28 14.15 -31.00
C LEU A 135 -1.37 12.98 -31.99
N GLU A 136 -1.05 13.21 -33.27
CA GLU A 136 -1.14 12.22 -34.35
C GLU A 136 0.16 11.42 -34.54
N ASP A 137 0.00 10.17 -34.96
CA ASP A 137 1.11 9.27 -35.27
C ASP A 137 2.06 9.90 -36.33
N PRO A 138 3.32 10.18 -35.98
CA PRO A 138 4.25 10.87 -36.88
C PRO A 138 4.68 10.02 -38.08
N PHE A 139 4.46 8.69 -38.04
CA PHE A 139 4.76 7.76 -39.12
C PHE A 139 3.63 7.58 -40.14
N SER A 140 2.43 8.10 -39.88
CA SER A 140 1.26 7.99 -40.77
C SER A 140 1.52 8.51 -42.19
N ASN A 141 2.41 9.49 -42.33
CA ASN A 141 2.73 10.15 -43.61
C ASN A 141 3.92 9.51 -44.36
N LEU A 142 4.53 8.45 -43.83
CA LEU A 142 5.74 7.84 -44.38
C LEU A 142 5.46 6.45 -44.95
N ARG A 143 6.07 6.12 -46.10
CA ARG A 143 5.93 4.80 -46.76
C ARG A 143 7.27 4.10 -46.92
N VAL A 144 7.25 2.77 -46.86
CA VAL A 144 8.44 1.93 -47.15
C VAL A 144 8.87 2.17 -48.61
N GLY A 145 10.17 2.40 -48.82
CA GLY A 145 10.76 2.77 -50.12
C GLY A 145 10.86 4.28 -50.39
N GLN A 146 10.32 5.14 -49.51
CA GLN A 146 10.46 6.59 -49.65
C GLN A 146 11.87 7.06 -49.24
N THR A 147 12.46 7.97 -50.01
CA THR A 147 13.72 8.63 -49.66
C THR A 147 13.48 9.87 -48.81
N VAL A 148 14.13 9.95 -47.66
CA VAL A 148 14.04 11.05 -46.70
C VAL A 148 15.41 11.65 -46.40
N THR A 149 15.46 12.97 -46.16
CA THR A 149 16.67 13.67 -45.72
C THR A 149 16.76 13.66 -44.20
N ALA A 150 17.83 13.08 -43.65
CA ALA A 150 18.05 12.93 -42.22
C ALA A 150 19.43 13.46 -41.80
N ARG A 151 19.57 13.99 -40.58
CA ARG A 151 20.87 14.37 -39.99
C ARG A 151 21.40 13.26 -39.09
N VAL A 152 22.69 12.96 -39.19
CA VAL A 152 23.38 11.95 -38.34
C VAL A 152 23.62 12.51 -36.95
N ILE A 153 23.09 11.87 -35.91
CA ILE A 153 23.23 12.29 -34.50
C ILE A 153 24.28 11.46 -33.74
N ALA A 154 24.37 10.15 -33.97
CA ALA A 154 25.30 9.31 -33.22
C ALA A 154 25.69 8.04 -33.98
N LYS A 155 26.82 7.43 -33.57
CA LYS A 155 27.27 6.11 -34.02
C LYS A 155 27.14 5.12 -32.86
N ALA A 156 26.17 4.22 -32.89
CA ALA A 156 26.00 3.18 -31.89
C ALA A 156 26.78 1.91 -32.28
N LYS A 157 27.61 1.40 -31.37
CA LYS A 157 28.25 0.07 -31.51
C LYS A 157 27.25 -1.02 -31.08
N GLN A 158 27.03 -2.02 -31.94
CA GLN A 158 26.26 -3.20 -31.57
C GLN A 158 27.18 -4.23 -30.88
N SER A 159 26.72 -4.91 -29.82
CA SER A 159 27.60 -5.73 -28.98
C SER A 159 28.12 -7.00 -29.65
N ASP A 160 27.52 -7.49 -30.74
CA ASP A 160 27.84 -8.83 -31.28
C ASP A 160 28.38 -8.91 -32.73
N LYS A 161 28.50 -7.82 -33.50
CA LYS A 161 29.20 -7.81 -34.81
C LYS A 161 29.85 -6.46 -35.08
N LYS A 162 30.92 -6.41 -35.91
CA LYS A 162 31.59 -5.18 -36.43
C LYS A 162 30.68 -4.34 -37.36
N SER A 163 29.41 -4.19 -37.02
CA SER A 163 28.39 -3.40 -37.71
C SER A 163 28.08 -2.19 -36.84
N TYR A 164 28.29 -0.99 -37.38
CA TYR A 164 27.90 0.27 -36.72
C TYR A 164 26.47 0.61 -37.13
N GLN A 165 25.59 0.80 -36.16
CA GLN A 165 24.24 1.28 -36.40
C GLN A 165 24.21 2.80 -36.21
N TRP A 166 23.65 3.52 -37.18
CA TRP A 166 23.67 4.98 -37.19
C TRP A 166 22.38 5.55 -36.65
N ASP A 167 22.46 6.58 -35.81
CA ASP A 167 21.27 7.24 -35.29
C ASP A 167 21.00 8.51 -36.09
N LEU A 168 19.79 8.60 -36.65
CA LEU A 168 19.38 9.66 -37.56
C LEU A 168 18.20 10.46 -36.96
N SER A 169 18.03 11.71 -37.38
CA SER A 169 16.84 12.54 -37.10
C SER A 169 16.34 13.24 -38.34
N LEU A 170 15.02 13.37 -38.44
CA LEU A 170 14.26 14.00 -39.50
C LEU A 170 13.63 15.34 -39.04
N LYS A 171 13.94 15.81 -37.83
CA LYS A 171 13.40 17.07 -37.27
C LYS A 171 13.73 18.28 -38.15
N PRO A 172 12.73 19.05 -38.61
CA PRO A 172 12.94 20.26 -39.42
C PRO A 172 13.99 21.26 -38.87
N LYS A 173 14.02 21.52 -37.56
CA LYS A 173 14.97 22.38 -36.85
C LYS A 173 16.40 21.84 -36.92
N MET A 174 16.54 20.52 -36.90
CA MET A 174 17.81 19.83 -37.07
C MET A 174 18.22 19.70 -38.54
N LEU A 175 17.38 20.07 -39.50
CA LEU A 175 17.70 20.07 -40.92
C LEU A 175 18.08 21.46 -41.44
N ALA A 176 17.81 22.54 -40.68
CA ALA A 176 18.23 23.89 -41.02
C ALA A 176 19.77 24.07 -40.91
N ASP A 177 20.37 24.79 -41.86
CA ASP A 177 21.82 24.97 -41.99
C ASP A 177 22.42 25.95 -40.95
N SER A 178 21.60 26.60 -40.12
CA SER A 178 22.01 27.64 -39.16
C SER A 178 22.28 27.11 -37.73
N PHE A 179 22.45 25.81 -37.54
CA PHE A 179 22.65 25.21 -36.21
C PHE A 179 24.14 24.95 -35.97
N GLU A 180 24.85 25.91 -35.36
CA GLU A 180 26.19 25.68 -34.82
C GLU A 180 26.07 24.80 -33.57
N MET A 181 26.83 23.70 -33.54
CA MET A 181 26.82 22.76 -32.42
C MET A 181 27.68 23.36 -31.29
N GLU A 182 27.08 24.13 -30.38
CA GLU A 182 27.74 24.47 -29.12
C GLU A 182 28.07 23.18 -28.36
N GLY A 183 29.34 23.02 -28.02
CA GLY A 183 29.90 21.81 -27.41
C GLY A 183 29.32 21.49 -26.04
N LYS A 184 28.19 20.80 -26.01
CA LYS A 184 27.65 20.12 -24.82
C LYS A 184 26.73 18.96 -25.21
N LEU A 185 27.28 17.89 -25.78
CA LEU A 185 26.61 16.59 -25.84
C LEU A 185 27.59 15.46 -25.51
N MET A 186 28.20 15.58 -24.34
CA MET A 186 28.74 14.47 -23.55
C MET A 186 28.15 14.56 -22.13
N ALA A 187 26.83 14.70 -22.05
CA ALA A 187 26.04 14.49 -20.85
C ALA A 187 24.59 14.33 -21.31
N ASN A 188 24.06 13.10 -21.30
CA ASN A 188 22.62 12.85 -21.42
C ASN A 188 21.94 13.18 -20.08
N ASP A 189 22.21 14.37 -19.53
CA ASP A 189 21.48 14.95 -18.42
C ASP A 189 20.52 15.96 -19.02
N VAL A 190 19.33 15.47 -19.36
CA VAL A 190 18.21 16.36 -19.62
C VAL A 190 17.66 16.74 -18.25
N ASP A 191 17.90 17.98 -17.83
CA ASP A 191 17.39 18.54 -16.58
C ASP A 191 15.88 18.75 -16.69
N PHE A 192 15.11 17.67 -16.51
CA PHE A 192 13.66 17.76 -16.38
C PHE A 192 13.31 18.36 -15.02
N SER A 193 12.40 19.33 -15.00
CA SER A 193 11.81 19.86 -13.77
C SER A 193 10.44 19.24 -13.52
N THR A 194 10.08 18.99 -12.25
CA THR A 194 8.71 18.63 -11.87
C THR A 194 7.74 19.73 -12.31
N GLU A 195 6.52 19.36 -12.72
CA GLU A 195 5.48 20.22 -13.33
C GLU A 195 5.70 20.65 -14.80
N GLN A 196 6.84 20.33 -15.41
CA GLN A 196 7.05 20.61 -16.83
C GLN A 196 6.12 19.76 -17.71
N CYS A 197 5.45 20.38 -18.68
CA CYS A 197 4.64 19.66 -19.66
C CYS A 197 5.54 19.07 -20.76
N ILE A 198 5.47 17.75 -20.95
CA ILE A 198 6.21 17.04 -21.98
C ILE A 198 5.27 16.16 -22.79
N THR A 199 5.66 15.90 -24.04
CA THR A 199 4.94 15.01 -24.94
C THR A 199 5.76 13.75 -25.17
N GLY A 200 5.15 12.59 -24.97
CA GLY A 200 5.74 11.29 -25.26
C GLY A 200 4.81 10.45 -26.14
N TYR A 201 5.35 9.42 -26.77
CA TYR A 201 4.58 8.51 -27.62
C TYR A 201 4.38 7.16 -26.96
N VAL A 202 3.17 6.61 -27.04
CA VAL A 202 2.81 5.34 -26.38
C VAL A 202 3.52 4.19 -27.08
N TYR A 203 4.25 3.38 -26.31
CA TYR A 203 4.92 2.18 -26.84
C TYR A 203 4.39 0.87 -26.28
N LYS A 204 3.77 0.91 -25.09
CA LYS A 204 3.17 -0.25 -24.43
C LYS A 204 2.00 0.22 -23.57
N VAL A 205 0.89 -0.51 -23.61
CA VAL A 205 -0.28 -0.29 -22.77
C VAL A 205 -0.53 -1.58 -21.99
N ASP A 206 -0.43 -1.48 -20.67
CA ASP A 206 -0.78 -2.55 -19.72
C ASP A 206 -2.19 -2.29 -19.16
N SER A 207 -2.66 -3.14 -18.25
CA SER A 207 -3.97 -2.98 -17.59
C SER A 207 -4.08 -1.68 -16.77
N GLU A 208 -3.00 -1.28 -16.07
CA GLU A 208 -2.99 -0.12 -15.16
C GLU A 208 -2.01 0.98 -15.57
N TRP A 209 -1.14 0.71 -16.56
CA TRP A 209 -0.03 1.59 -16.93
C TRP A 209 0.05 1.81 -18.43
N VAL A 210 0.32 3.05 -18.83
CA VAL A 210 0.68 3.42 -20.20
C VAL A 210 2.14 3.83 -20.20
N TRP A 211 2.93 3.21 -21.05
CA TRP A 211 4.35 3.49 -21.17
C TRP A 211 4.62 4.35 -22.39
N LEU A 212 5.33 5.44 -22.15
CA LEU A 212 5.60 6.50 -23.10
C LEU A 212 7.11 6.58 -23.35
N THR A 213 7.51 6.93 -24.56
CA THR A 213 8.90 7.29 -24.89
C THR A 213 8.97 8.78 -25.22
N ILE A 214 9.84 9.49 -24.50
CA ILE A 214 10.05 10.95 -24.66
C ILE A 214 11.32 11.21 -25.45
N SER A 215 12.35 10.40 -25.20
CA SER A 215 13.60 10.38 -25.96
C SER A 215 14.14 8.96 -26.04
N ARG A 216 15.29 8.79 -26.69
CA ARG A 216 15.95 7.48 -26.86
C ARG A 216 16.24 6.77 -25.54
N ASP A 217 16.63 7.54 -24.53
CA ASP A 217 17.07 7.01 -23.24
C ASP A 217 16.09 7.29 -22.10
N VAL A 218 15.09 8.16 -22.33
CA VAL A 218 14.14 8.61 -21.30
C VAL A 218 12.76 8.06 -21.61
N ARG A 219 12.24 7.29 -20.65
CA ARG A 219 10.91 6.70 -20.70
C ARG A 219 9.99 7.43 -19.73
N ALA A 220 8.69 7.34 -19.99
CA ALA A 220 7.66 7.80 -19.08
C ALA A 220 6.63 6.71 -18.80
N GLN A 221 5.97 6.84 -17.65
CA GLN A 221 4.83 6.04 -17.24
C GLN A 221 3.66 6.95 -16.89
N LEU A 222 2.48 6.56 -17.32
CA LEU A 222 1.21 7.15 -16.94
C LEU A 222 0.37 6.08 -16.25
N PHE A 223 -0.06 6.35 -15.01
CA PHE A 223 -0.95 5.47 -14.28
C PHE A 223 -2.41 5.75 -14.69
N ILE A 224 -3.27 4.72 -14.66
CA ILE A 224 -4.67 4.83 -15.07
C ILE A 224 -5.41 5.98 -14.35
N LEU A 225 -5.26 6.11 -13.02
CA LEU A 225 -5.94 7.15 -12.25
C LEU A 225 -5.35 8.56 -12.44
N ASP A 226 -4.13 8.65 -12.97
CA ASP A 226 -3.48 9.92 -13.30
C ASP A 226 -3.90 10.44 -14.70
N SER A 227 -4.62 9.61 -15.47
CA SER A 227 -5.04 9.92 -16.85
C SER A 227 -6.30 10.76 -16.94
N ALA A 228 -7.27 10.56 -16.03
CA ALA A 228 -8.55 11.26 -16.01
C ALA A 228 -9.17 11.29 -14.62
N SER A 229 -10.04 12.27 -14.38
CA SER A 229 -10.83 12.36 -13.15
C SER A 229 -12.24 11.74 -13.29
N ASP A 230 -12.69 11.52 -14.53
CA ASP A 230 -14.04 11.02 -14.82
C ASP A 230 -14.09 9.49 -14.91
N PRO A 231 -15.04 8.82 -14.21
CA PRO A 231 -15.12 7.36 -14.18
C PRO A 231 -15.28 6.71 -15.56
N SER A 232 -16.09 7.29 -16.45
CA SER A 232 -16.33 6.75 -17.79
C SER A 232 -15.06 6.78 -18.66
N GLU A 233 -14.20 7.77 -18.46
CA GLU A 233 -12.92 7.84 -19.17
C GLU A 233 -11.91 6.82 -18.65
N LEU A 234 -11.97 6.50 -17.34
CA LEU A 234 -11.14 5.49 -16.69
C LEU A 234 -11.56 4.07 -17.09
N GLU A 235 -12.85 3.79 -17.19
CA GLU A 235 -13.37 2.52 -17.74
C GLU A 235 -12.95 2.32 -19.19
N GLY A 236 -12.91 3.40 -19.97
CA GLY A 236 -12.45 3.41 -21.37
C GLY A 236 -10.93 3.46 -21.57
N PHE A 237 -10.11 3.32 -20.52
CA PHE A 237 -8.67 3.59 -20.54
C PHE A 237 -7.93 2.90 -21.70
N GLN A 238 -8.13 1.60 -21.89
CA GLN A 238 -7.46 0.83 -22.94
C GLN A 238 -7.84 1.28 -24.37
N LYS A 239 -9.06 1.80 -24.56
CA LYS A 239 -9.51 2.30 -25.86
C LYS A 239 -8.91 3.67 -26.19
N ARG A 240 -8.52 4.45 -25.17
CA ARG A 240 -7.98 5.81 -25.33
C ARG A 240 -6.52 5.83 -25.77
N PHE A 241 -5.74 4.82 -25.40
CA PHE A 241 -4.31 4.76 -25.65
C PHE A 241 -3.98 3.58 -26.57
N HIS A 242 -3.41 3.88 -27.74
CA HIS A 242 -2.87 2.89 -28.67
C HIS A 242 -1.40 3.20 -28.95
N VAL A 243 -0.64 2.17 -29.32
CA VAL A 243 0.78 2.29 -29.65
C VAL A 243 0.95 3.28 -30.82
N GLY A 244 1.86 4.24 -30.67
CA GLY A 244 2.09 5.33 -31.63
C GLY A 244 1.50 6.67 -31.21
N LYS A 245 0.40 6.66 -30.44
CA LYS A 245 -0.33 7.89 -30.07
C LYS A 245 0.55 8.84 -29.24
N GLY A 246 0.52 10.13 -29.59
CA GLY A 246 1.13 11.19 -28.80
C GLY A 246 0.30 11.52 -27.55
N VAL A 247 0.95 11.57 -26.39
CA VAL A 247 0.34 11.94 -25.11
C VAL A 247 1.17 13.03 -24.46
N SER A 248 0.53 14.16 -24.17
CA SER A 248 1.14 15.27 -23.44
C SER A 248 0.69 15.24 -21.99
N GLY A 249 1.63 15.36 -21.06
CA GLY A 249 1.36 15.35 -19.62
C GLY A 249 2.44 16.09 -18.84
N ARG A 250 2.13 16.46 -17.61
CA ARG A 250 3.09 17.10 -16.69
C ARG A 250 3.89 16.06 -15.94
N ILE A 251 5.16 16.36 -15.68
CA ILE A 251 6.07 15.51 -14.92
C ILE A 251 5.73 15.58 -13.44
N LEU A 252 5.21 14.47 -12.91
CA LEU A 252 4.95 14.29 -11.47
C LEU A 252 6.24 13.91 -10.73
N SER A 253 7.02 13.00 -11.30
CA SER A 253 8.05 12.26 -10.57
C SER A 253 9.19 11.88 -11.51
N ILE A 254 10.44 11.95 -11.02
CA ILE A 254 11.64 11.78 -11.83
C ILE A 254 12.56 10.75 -11.18
N ASN A 255 12.58 9.53 -11.73
CA ASN A 255 13.56 8.53 -11.34
C ASN A 255 14.83 8.69 -12.20
N LYS A 256 15.84 9.39 -11.65
CA LYS A 256 17.12 9.65 -12.33
C LYS A 256 17.91 8.37 -12.61
N GLU A 257 17.89 7.39 -11.70
CA GLU A 257 18.63 6.12 -11.86
C GLU A 257 18.11 5.29 -13.04
N LYS A 258 16.78 5.22 -13.20
CA LYS A 258 16.11 4.43 -14.25
C LYS A 258 15.79 5.24 -15.51
N ARG A 259 16.07 6.55 -15.52
CA ARG A 259 15.64 7.50 -16.57
C ARG A 259 14.15 7.36 -16.91
N LEU A 260 13.34 7.27 -15.86
CA LEU A 260 11.91 6.99 -15.94
C LEU A 260 11.14 8.14 -15.29
N LEU A 261 10.25 8.77 -16.04
CA LEU A 261 9.40 9.86 -15.58
C LEU A 261 7.99 9.35 -15.31
N ARG A 262 7.28 9.92 -14.33
CA ARG A 262 5.84 9.69 -14.14
C ARG A 262 5.06 10.91 -14.60
N LEU A 263 4.01 10.69 -15.39
CA LEU A 263 3.21 11.74 -16.00
C LEU A 263 1.77 11.78 -15.48
N VAL A 264 1.18 12.98 -15.50
CA VAL A 264 -0.22 13.26 -15.18
C VAL A 264 -0.83 14.12 -16.30
N LEU A 265 -2.06 13.83 -16.71
CA LEU A 265 -2.75 14.54 -17.81
C LEU A 265 -3.65 15.69 -17.32
N ARG A 266 -3.74 15.93 -16.01
CA ARG A 266 -4.65 16.90 -15.39
C ARG A 266 -4.18 18.36 -15.54
N PRO A 267 -5.08 19.32 -15.83
CA PRO A 267 -4.80 20.74 -15.66
C PRO A 267 -4.96 21.13 -14.18
N SER A 268 -3.88 21.59 -13.52
CA SER A 268 -4.00 22.15 -12.17
C SER A 268 -4.79 23.45 -12.24
N PHE A 269 -5.95 23.52 -11.58
CA PHE A 269 -6.63 24.79 -11.33
C PHE A 269 -5.84 25.54 -10.26
N ALA A 270 -5.02 26.51 -10.68
CA ALA A 270 -4.52 27.52 -9.78
C ALA A 270 -5.69 28.41 -9.35
N VAL A 271 -6.17 28.27 -8.12
CA VAL A 271 -7.08 29.27 -7.52
C VAL A 271 -6.23 30.47 -7.13
N ALA A 272 -6.51 31.60 -7.78
CA ALA A 272 -5.99 32.89 -7.40
C ALA A 272 -6.56 33.35 -6.05
N ASN A 273 -5.66 33.94 -5.24
CA ASN A 273 -5.84 34.80 -4.06
C ASN A 273 -5.63 34.17 -2.67
N GLY A 274 -4.50 34.55 -2.07
CA GLY A 274 -4.25 34.51 -0.63
C GLY A 274 -2.77 34.38 -0.28
N ASN A 275 -2.03 35.49 -0.25
CA ASN A 275 -0.62 35.60 0.14
C ASN A 275 -0.26 34.76 1.39
N VAL A 276 0.67 33.80 1.25
CA VAL A 276 1.62 33.43 2.31
C VAL A 276 2.97 33.16 1.66
N ALA A 277 3.97 33.90 2.12
CA ALA A 277 5.35 33.83 1.67
C ALA A 277 6.04 32.52 2.08
N GLY A 278 6.94 32.09 1.20
CA GLY A 278 8.02 31.10 1.28
C GLY A 278 8.23 30.24 2.52
N VAL A 279 8.36 28.92 2.28
CA VAL A 279 9.28 28.02 3.00
C VAL A 279 9.69 26.89 2.04
N ASP A 280 10.86 27.01 1.40
CA ASP A 280 11.50 25.90 0.66
C ASP A 280 12.31 25.04 1.63
N LEU A 281 11.72 23.93 2.09
CA LEU A 281 12.41 22.91 2.89
C LEU A 281 12.96 21.80 1.97
N LYS A 282 14.28 21.77 1.78
CA LYS A 282 14.98 20.67 1.11
C LYS A 282 15.10 19.49 2.10
N MET A 283 14.37 18.42 1.81
CA MET A 283 14.40 17.11 2.50
C MET A 283 14.79 15.99 1.52
N ASP A 284 15.33 14.91 2.09
CA ASP A 284 15.97 13.71 1.52
C ASP A 284 15.30 13.06 0.28
N ASP A 285 16.14 12.54 -0.62
CA ASP A 285 15.85 12.30 -2.06
C ASP A 285 15.14 10.96 -2.39
N HIS A 286 14.77 10.16 -1.39
CA HIS A 286 14.18 8.82 -1.62
C HIS A 286 12.67 8.69 -1.34
N LEU A 287 12.01 9.74 -0.83
CA LEU A 287 10.56 9.72 -0.55
C LEU A 287 9.85 11.01 -1.00
N LYS A 288 10.37 11.68 -2.03
CA LYS A 288 9.76 12.90 -2.59
C LYS A 288 8.67 12.66 -3.64
N ASP A 289 8.40 11.42 -4.04
CA ASP A 289 7.89 11.21 -5.41
C ASP A 289 6.38 10.94 -5.57
N VAL A 290 5.50 11.22 -4.60
CA VAL A 290 4.05 10.97 -4.80
C VAL A 290 3.10 12.05 -4.25
N THR A 291 3.45 12.80 -3.20
CA THR A 291 2.43 13.57 -2.43
C THR A 291 2.59 15.07 -2.40
N SER A 292 3.49 15.66 -3.19
CA SER A 292 3.55 17.11 -3.40
C SER A 292 2.54 17.63 -4.44
N HIS A 293 1.73 16.73 -5.01
CA HIS A 293 0.88 17.03 -6.18
C HIS A 293 -0.61 16.86 -5.92
N VAL A 294 -0.97 16.38 -4.73
CA VAL A 294 -2.35 16.20 -4.30
C VAL A 294 -2.60 17.22 -3.21
N HIS A 295 -3.27 18.32 -3.57
CA HIS A 295 -3.59 19.41 -2.68
C HIS A 295 -5.04 19.33 -2.22
N GLU A 296 -5.33 19.97 -1.10
CA GLU A 296 -6.71 20.13 -0.63
C GLU A 296 -7.52 20.88 -1.69
N GLY A 297 -8.66 20.32 -2.07
CA GLY A 297 -9.53 20.86 -3.11
C GLY A 297 -9.38 20.21 -4.49
N ASP A 298 -8.33 19.43 -4.73
CA ASP A 298 -8.12 18.76 -6.02
C ASP A 298 -9.20 17.71 -6.31
N ILE A 299 -9.58 17.60 -7.59
CA ILE A 299 -10.48 16.56 -8.09
C ILE A 299 -9.63 15.45 -8.72
N VAL A 300 -9.71 14.25 -8.13
CA VAL A 300 -8.93 13.07 -8.49
C VAL A 300 -9.85 11.92 -8.89
N GLY A 301 -9.44 11.15 -9.89
CA GLY A 301 -10.04 9.85 -10.18
C GLY A 301 -9.60 8.83 -9.12
N GLY A 302 -10.52 8.00 -8.66
CA GLY A 302 -10.27 6.97 -7.66
C GLY A 302 -10.85 5.62 -8.06
N ARG A 303 -10.24 4.54 -7.59
CA ARG A 303 -10.79 3.19 -7.70
C ARG A 303 -11.15 2.67 -6.32
N ILE A 304 -12.38 2.21 -6.12
CA ILE A 304 -12.80 1.65 -4.82
C ILE A 304 -11.99 0.37 -4.57
N SER A 305 -11.13 0.40 -3.56
CA SER A 305 -10.28 -0.74 -3.18
C SER A 305 -10.99 -1.63 -2.17
N LYS A 306 -11.66 -1.03 -1.17
CA LYS A 306 -12.34 -1.77 -0.12
C LYS A 306 -13.52 -1.00 0.45
N ILE A 307 -14.62 -1.71 0.70
CA ILE A 307 -15.78 -1.17 1.42
C ILE A 307 -15.65 -1.54 2.89
N LEU A 308 -15.60 -0.56 3.78
CA LEU A 308 -15.48 -0.81 5.22
C LEU A 308 -16.87 -1.05 5.82
N ALA A 309 -17.01 -2.14 6.57
CA ALA A 309 -18.29 -2.53 7.17
C ALA A 309 -18.83 -1.49 8.16
N GLY A 310 -20.17 -1.40 8.25
CA GLY A 310 -20.86 -0.45 9.13
C GLY A 310 -20.68 1.00 8.66
N VAL A 311 -20.22 1.87 9.57
CA VAL A 311 -19.95 3.30 9.29
C VAL A 311 -18.48 3.59 8.96
N GLY A 312 -17.71 2.56 8.57
CA GLY A 312 -16.28 2.68 8.32
C GLY A 312 -15.91 3.58 7.13
N GLY A 313 -16.81 3.69 6.15
CA GLY A 313 -16.65 4.47 4.93
C GLY A 313 -16.13 3.64 3.74
N LEU A 314 -15.42 4.28 2.81
CA LEU A 314 -14.76 3.60 1.68
C LEU A 314 -13.26 3.85 1.70
N LEU A 315 -12.48 2.87 1.24
CA LEU A 315 -11.08 3.03 0.93
C LEU A 315 -10.93 3.10 -0.60
N VAL A 316 -10.41 4.22 -1.09
CA VAL A 316 -10.29 4.52 -2.51
C VAL A 316 -8.82 4.67 -2.87
N GLN A 317 -8.35 3.89 -3.83
CA GLN A 317 -7.03 4.04 -4.41
C GLN A 317 -7.04 5.27 -5.32
N ILE A 318 -6.09 6.18 -5.13
CA ILE A 318 -5.93 7.42 -5.94
C ILE A 318 -4.64 7.34 -6.77
N GLY A 319 -3.66 6.59 -6.29
CA GLY A 319 -2.40 6.36 -6.99
C GLY A 319 -1.87 4.94 -6.78
N PRO A 320 -0.71 4.61 -7.36
CA PRO A 320 -0.11 3.27 -7.30
C PRO A 320 0.06 2.77 -5.86
N TYR A 321 0.45 3.66 -4.96
CA TYR A 321 0.68 3.38 -3.54
C TYR A 321 -0.08 4.34 -2.61
N LEU A 322 -1.01 5.13 -3.17
CA LEU A 322 -1.73 6.16 -2.42
C LEU A 322 -3.21 5.79 -2.30
N TYR A 323 -3.67 5.68 -1.07
CA TYR A 323 -5.04 5.37 -0.71
C TYR A 323 -5.63 6.51 0.10
N GLY A 324 -6.85 6.92 -0.24
CA GLY A 324 -7.63 7.87 0.51
C GLY A 324 -8.84 7.21 1.17
N ARG A 325 -9.24 7.76 2.31
CA ARG A 325 -10.41 7.33 3.06
C ARG A 325 -11.57 8.27 2.78
N VAL A 326 -12.70 7.73 2.36
CA VAL A 326 -13.96 8.47 2.25
C VAL A 326 -14.77 8.20 3.51
N HIS A 327 -15.10 9.25 4.26
CA HIS A 327 -15.97 9.12 5.44
C HIS A 327 -17.40 8.75 5.02
N PHE A 328 -18.12 8.00 5.86
CA PHE A 328 -19.50 7.55 5.57
C PHE A 328 -20.48 8.68 5.20
N MET A 329 -20.25 9.88 5.73
CA MET A 329 -21.07 11.08 5.44
C MET A 329 -20.71 11.79 4.14
N GLU A 330 -19.55 11.50 3.57
CA GLU A 330 -19.02 12.13 2.36
C GLU A 330 -19.31 11.30 1.10
N LEU A 331 -20.17 10.27 1.22
CA LEU A 331 -20.55 9.38 0.13
C LEU A 331 -21.65 9.96 -0.77
N ARG A 332 -22.51 10.82 -0.21
CA ARG A 332 -23.69 11.38 -0.86
C ARG A 332 -23.98 12.80 -0.34
N ASP A 333 -24.56 13.61 -1.20
CA ASP A 333 -24.98 14.98 -0.86
C ASP A 333 -26.24 15.02 0.01
N SER A 334 -27.20 14.11 -0.24
CA SER A 334 -28.40 13.95 0.56
C SER A 334 -28.22 12.95 1.70
N TRP A 335 -29.08 13.05 2.72
CA TRP A 335 -29.16 12.07 3.79
C TRP A 335 -29.97 10.85 3.33
N VAL A 336 -29.32 9.69 3.28
CA VAL A 336 -29.90 8.44 2.76
C VAL A 336 -29.70 7.35 3.80
N PRO A 337 -30.70 6.51 4.13
CA PRO A 337 -30.57 5.47 5.15
C PRO A 337 -29.39 4.51 4.93
N ASN A 338 -29.05 4.19 3.67
CA ASN A 338 -27.95 3.29 3.30
C ASN A 338 -27.03 3.94 2.25
N PRO A 339 -26.09 4.82 2.62
CA PRO A 339 -25.26 5.54 1.67
C PRO A 339 -24.19 4.67 0.99
N LEU A 340 -23.91 3.48 1.52
CA LEU A 340 -23.01 2.49 0.90
C LEU A 340 -23.67 1.72 -0.24
N SER A 341 -24.99 1.81 -0.40
CA SER A 341 -25.70 1.10 -1.47
C SER A 341 -25.37 1.67 -2.86
N GLY A 342 -25.00 0.79 -3.78
CA GLY A 342 -24.63 1.14 -5.15
C GLY A 342 -23.12 1.31 -5.39
N TYR A 343 -22.27 1.05 -4.39
CA TYR A 343 -20.82 0.97 -4.55
C TYR A 343 -20.34 -0.49 -4.50
N TYR A 344 -19.42 -0.86 -5.38
CA TYR A 344 -18.78 -2.18 -5.40
C TYR A 344 -17.26 -2.05 -5.57
N GLU A 345 -16.52 -3.07 -5.14
CA GLU A 345 -15.05 -3.07 -5.23
C GLU A 345 -14.59 -3.09 -6.69
N GLY A 346 -13.59 -2.28 -7.00
CA GLY A 346 -13.07 -2.10 -8.35
C GLY A 346 -13.76 -1.01 -9.17
N GLN A 347 -14.88 -0.44 -8.72
CA GLN A 347 -15.58 0.66 -9.39
C GLN A 347 -14.72 1.94 -9.41
N PHE A 348 -14.75 2.67 -10.53
CA PHE A 348 -14.14 3.99 -10.64
C PHE A 348 -15.09 5.07 -10.13
N VAL A 349 -14.56 6.01 -9.35
CA VAL A 349 -15.29 7.10 -8.72
C VAL A 349 -14.50 8.40 -8.84
N ARG A 350 -15.21 9.52 -8.88
CA ARG A 350 -14.62 10.86 -8.86
C ARG A 350 -14.59 11.35 -7.41
N CYS A 351 -13.41 11.75 -6.95
CA CYS A 351 -13.18 12.13 -5.55
C CYS A 351 -12.64 13.55 -5.46
N LYS A 352 -13.13 14.33 -4.50
CA LYS A 352 -12.50 15.58 -4.08
C LYS A 352 -11.63 15.36 -2.86
N VAL A 353 -10.42 15.89 -2.88
CA VAL A 353 -9.49 15.86 -1.75
C VAL A 353 -9.91 16.89 -0.72
N LEU A 354 -10.18 16.44 0.52
CA LEU A 354 -10.61 17.33 1.61
C LEU A 354 -9.43 17.76 2.49
N GLU A 355 -8.64 16.79 2.95
CA GLU A 355 -7.54 17.02 3.89
C GLU A 355 -6.43 16.00 3.61
N VAL A 356 -5.17 16.47 3.59
CA VAL A 356 -4.00 15.60 3.43
C VAL A 356 -3.17 15.67 4.71
N SER A 357 -3.34 14.67 5.57
CA SER A 357 -2.62 14.60 6.84
C SER A 357 -1.44 13.64 6.77
N ARG A 358 -0.33 14.00 7.41
CA ARG A 358 0.83 13.11 7.57
C ARG A 358 0.82 12.55 8.98
N SER A 359 0.67 11.23 9.10
CA SER A 359 0.72 10.57 10.40
C SER A 359 2.13 10.63 10.99
N VAL A 360 2.24 10.55 12.32
CA VAL A 360 3.51 10.49 13.07
C VAL A 360 4.39 9.30 12.63
N LYS A 361 3.79 8.26 12.02
CA LYS A 361 4.48 7.09 11.44
C LYS A 361 5.00 7.31 10.01
N GLY A 362 4.85 8.51 9.44
CA GLY A 362 5.22 8.81 8.04
C GLY A 362 4.20 8.33 7.00
N THR A 363 3.12 7.66 7.40
CA THR A 363 2.04 7.26 6.50
C THR A 363 1.14 8.46 6.19
N ILE A 364 0.85 8.67 4.92
CA ILE A 364 0.02 9.78 4.45
C ILE A 364 -1.43 9.32 4.45
N GLN A 365 -2.29 10.04 5.16
CA GLN A 365 -3.73 9.81 5.19
C GLN A 365 -4.42 10.93 4.43
N VAL A 366 -5.02 10.57 3.29
CA VAL A 366 -5.82 11.48 2.46
C VAL A 366 -7.29 11.24 2.77
N ASP A 367 -7.99 12.27 3.21
CA ASP A 367 -9.44 12.22 3.41
C ASP A 367 -10.14 12.73 2.13
N LEU A 368 -11.05 11.93 1.61
CA LEU A 368 -11.73 12.16 0.34
C LEU A 368 -13.24 12.36 0.50
N SER A 369 -13.86 13.04 -0.46
CA SER A 369 -15.31 13.15 -0.62
C SER A 369 -15.75 12.70 -2.01
N LEU A 370 -16.89 12.02 -2.09
CA LEU A 370 -17.58 11.64 -3.33
C LEU A 370 -18.76 12.58 -3.63
N ARG A 371 -18.89 13.68 -2.89
CA ARG A 371 -20.00 14.63 -3.01
C ARG A 371 -19.89 15.47 -4.27
N SER A 372 -20.92 15.43 -5.11
CA SER A 372 -21.01 16.23 -6.33
C SER A 372 -21.20 17.72 -6.04
N SER A 373 -21.77 18.08 -4.89
CA SER A 373 -21.97 19.49 -4.51
C SER A 373 -20.67 20.25 -4.23
N LEU A 374 -19.55 19.56 -4.01
CA LEU A 374 -18.27 20.17 -3.69
C LEU A 374 -17.43 20.46 -4.95
N ASP A 375 -17.89 20.07 -6.14
CA ASP A 375 -17.11 20.12 -7.39
C ASP A 375 -16.98 21.52 -8.03
N GLY A 376 -17.53 22.58 -7.42
CA GLY A 376 -17.34 23.97 -7.87
C GLY A 376 -17.87 24.30 -9.27
N MET A 377 -18.44 23.32 -9.98
CA MET A 377 -18.99 23.40 -11.33
C MET A 377 -20.49 23.09 -11.29
N LEU A 378 -21.27 24.01 -10.72
CA LEU A 378 -22.64 24.19 -11.20
C LEU A 378 -22.52 24.91 -12.54
N THR A 379 -22.59 24.16 -13.63
CA THR A 379 -22.97 24.76 -14.92
C THR A 379 -24.37 25.33 -14.73
N GLU A 380 -24.53 26.62 -14.99
CA GLU A 380 -25.79 27.39 -14.89
C GLU A 380 -26.85 26.98 -15.94
N SER A 381 -26.94 25.70 -16.26
CA SER A 381 -27.78 25.17 -17.34
C SER A 381 -28.62 23.99 -16.86
N SER A 382 -29.30 24.17 -15.72
CA SER A 382 -30.60 23.52 -15.42
C SER A 382 -31.25 24.15 -14.18
N ALA A 383 -31.18 25.49 -14.08
CA ALA A 383 -32.11 26.25 -13.27
C ALA A 383 -33.46 26.27 -14.00
N GLY A 384 -34.22 25.19 -13.88
CA GLY A 384 -35.47 25.02 -14.61
C GLY A 384 -36.27 23.81 -14.14
N ILE A 385 -37.12 24.05 -13.15
CA ILE A 385 -38.31 23.28 -12.80
C ILE A 385 -38.07 22.03 -11.94
N CYS A 386 -37.98 22.23 -10.63
CA CYS A 386 -38.80 21.50 -9.64
C CYS A 386 -38.63 22.13 -8.25
N ASN A 387 -39.20 23.32 -8.07
CA ASN A 387 -39.64 23.76 -6.75
C ASN A 387 -40.99 23.09 -6.48
N ILE A 388 -41.07 22.24 -5.45
CA ILE A 388 -42.19 22.08 -4.51
C ILE A 388 -41.76 21.05 -3.42
N GLN A 389 -41.71 21.52 -2.17
CA GLN A 389 -41.69 20.79 -0.88
C GLN A 389 -40.48 19.89 -0.50
N GLN A 390 -39.49 20.48 0.19
CA GLN A 390 -39.07 20.17 1.59
C GLN A 390 -37.88 21.08 2.00
N PRO A 391 -37.76 21.50 3.27
CA PRO A 391 -36.62 22.33 3.70
C PRO A 391 -35.39 21.43 3.76
N HIS A 392 -34.52 21.49 2.75
CA HIS A 392 -33.25 20.80 2.80
C HIS A 392 -32.40 21.36 3.95
N SER A 393 -32.32 20.63 5.05
CA SER A 393 -31.52 20.96 6.22
C SER A 393 -30.05 21.04 5.81
N LYS A 394 -29.51 22.26 5.79
CA LYS A 394 -28.09 22.57 5.56
C LYS A 394 -27.23 21.68 6.48
N ARG A 395 -26.29 20.93 5.89
CA ARG A 395 -25.37 20.04 6.65
C ARG A 395 -24.40 20.91 7.45
N VAL A 396 -24.22 20.58 8.71
CA VAL A 396 -23.36 21.32 9.63
C VAL A 396 -21.91 20.90 9.39
N GLU A 397 -21.04 21.84 9.04
CA GLU A 397 -19.61 21.58 8.83
C GLU A 397 -18.74 22.11 9.98
N LYS A 398 -19.18 23.17 10.65
CA LYS A 398 -18.48 23.78 11.79
C LYS A 398 -19.32 23.72 13.06
N ILE A 399 -18.64 23.56 14.20
CA ILE A 399 -19.30 23.53 15.51
C ILE A 399 -19.96 24.88 15.86
N GLU A 400 -19.47 25.97 15.29
CA GLU A 400 -20.00 27.34 15.47
C GLU A 400 -21.40 27.51 14.89
N GLU A 401 -21.80 26.67 13.92
CA GLU A 401 -23.16 26.68 13.34
C GLU A 401 -24.18 25.96 14.24
N LEU A 402 -23.71 25.27 15.30
CA LEU A 402 -24.58 24.54 16.23
C LEU A 402 -24.94 25.43 17.42
N HIS A 403 -26.23 25.73 17.52
CA HIS A 403 -26.82 26.33 18.71
C HIS A 403 -27.80 25.34 19.36
N PRO A 404 -28.02 25.44 20.69
CA PRO A 404 -29.10 24.73 21.36
C PRO A 404 -30.41 24.94 20.62
N ASN A 405 -31.26 23.92 20.61
CA ASN A 405 -32.56 23.88 19.96
C ASN A 405 -32.61 23.76 18.43
N ILE A 406 -31.47 23.63 17.73
CA ILE A 406 -31.44 23.34 16.29
C ILE A 406 -31.74 21.85 16.05
N VAL A 407 -32.50 21.56 14.99
CA VAL A 407 -32.74 20.18 14.52
C VAL A 407 -31.61 19.76 13.59
N VAL A 408 -30.97 18.64 13.92
CA VAL A 408 -29.83 18.08 13.19
C VAL A 408 -30.11 16.64 12.79
N GLN A 409 -29.50 16.22 11.69
CA GLN A 409 -29.56 14.84 11.20
C GLN A 409 -28.18 14.19 11.38
N GLY A 410 -28.15 12.90 11.67
CA GLY A 410 -26.90 12.18 11.87
C GLY A 410 -27.04 10.66 11.80
N TYR A 411 -25.93 9.97 11.52
CA TYR A 411 -25.91 8.50 11.46
C TYR A 411 -25.40 7.90 12.76
N VAL A 412 -25.99 6.79 13.21
CA VAL A 412 -25.53 6.06 14.39
C VAL A 412 -24.08 5.55 14.19
N LYS A 413 -23.15 6.02 15.02
CA LYS A 413 -21.74 5.62 15.06
C LYS A 413 -21.55 4.35 15.87
N ASN A 414 -22.02 4.38 17.11
CA ASN A 414 -21.92 3.27 18.06
C ASN A 414 -23.03 3.39 19.12
N VAL A 415 -23.49 2.25 19.62
CA VAL A 415 -24.48 2.17 20.70
C VAL A 415 -23.84 1.54 21.92
N THR A 416 -24.17 2.09 23.09
CA THR A 416 -23.73 1.58 24.39
C THR A 416 -24.94 1.48 25.32
N SER A 417 -24.83 0.71 26.40
CA SER A 417 -25.88 0.62 27.42
C SER A 417 -26.24 1.96 28.09
N LYS A 418 -25.37 2.97 27.99
CA LYS A 418 -25.58 4.31 28.55
C LYS A 418 -26.17 5.31 27.55
N GLY A 419 -26.22 4.97 26.26
CA GLY A 419 -26.66 5.87 25.20
C GLY A 419 -26.03 5.58 23.83
N CYS A 420 -26.33 6.45 22.87
CA CYS A 420 -25.92 6.33 21.47
C CYS A 420 -24.99 7.47 21.06
N PHE A 421 -24.00 7.20 20.22
CA PHE A 421 -23.19 8.21 19.56
C PHE A 421 -23.61 8.31 18.10
N ILE A 422 -23.82 9.53 17.60
CA ILE A 422 -24.17 9.80 16.20
C ILE A 422 -23.13 10.71 15.54
N TRP A 423 -22.93 10.53 14.24
CA TRP A 423 -22.13 11.41 13.40
C TRP A 423 -22.99 12.55 12.86
N LEU A 424 -22.67 13.79 13.23
CA LEU A 424 -23.28 15.00 12.66
C LEU A 424 -22.44 15.56 11.50
N SER A 425 -21.13 15.40 11.58
CA SER A 425 -20.17 15.81 10.55
C SER A 425 -18.88 14.97 10.66
N ARG A 426 -17.92 15.17 9.74
CA ARG A 426 -16.61 14.49 9.77
C ARG A 426 -15.86 14.66 11.11
N LYS A 427 -15.94 15.86 11.68
CA LYS A 427 -15.20 16.26 12.90
C LYS A 427 -16.08 16.42 14.14
N ILE A 428 -17.39 16.19 14.01
CA ILE A 428 -18.37 16.46 15.07
C ILE A 428 -19.16 15.18 15.35
N ASP A 429 -19.00 14.63 16.54
CA ASP A 429 -19.85 13.59 17.10
C ASP A 429 -20.83 14.18 18.12
N ALA A 430 -22.02 13.59 18.17
CA ALA A 430 -23.02 13.92 19.17
C ALA A 430 -23.37 12.70 20.02
N LYS A 431 -23.60 12.96 21.30
CA LYS A 431 -23.99 11.97 22.29
C LYS A 431 -25.48 12.11 22.59
N ILE A 432 -26.18 10.98 22.57
CA ILE A 432 -27.58 10.86 22.98
C ILE A 432 -27.59 9.99 24.23
N LEU A 433 -28.00 10.56 25.36
CA LEU A 433 -28.18 9.81 26.61
C LEU A 433 -29.35 8.84 26.50
N LEU A 434 -29.34 7.74 27.26
CA LEU A 434 -30.45 6.78 27.31
C LEU A 434 -31.79 7.47 27.61
N SER A 435 -31.80 8.48 28.49
CA SER A 435 -32.99 9.27 28.83
C SER A 435 -33.53 10.10 27.67
N ASN A 436 -32.76 10.29 26.61
CA ASN A 436 -33.07 11.19 25.49
C ASN A 436 -33.23 10.42 24.16
N LEU A 437 -33.18 9.08 24.19
CA LEU A 437 -33.33 8.22 23.00
C LEU A 437 -34.78 8.10 22.54
N SER A 438 -35.73 8.01 23.46
CA SER A 438 -37.16 7.98 23.14
C SER A 438 -37.99 8.41 24.36
N ASP A 439 -39.28 8.62 24.14
CA ASP A 439 -40.24 8.93 25.20
C ASP A 439 -40.70 7.68 25.98
N GLY A 440 -40.31 6.47 25.53
CA GLY A 440 -40.59 5.18 26.16
C GLY A 440 -39.36 4.53 26.80
N TYR A 441 -39.57 3.40 27.50
CA TYR A 441 -38.46 2.60 28.04
C TYR A 441 -37.81 1.77 26.93
N VAL A 442 -36.52 1.98 26.69
CA VAL A 442 -35.72 1.20 25.73
C VAL A 442 -34.94 0.15 26.51
N GLU A 443 -35.35 -1.11 26.41
CA GLU A 443 -34.69 -2.24 27.09
C GLU A 443 -33.33 -2.57 26.44
N ASN A 444 -33.26 -2.53 25.10
CA ASN A 444 -32.05 -2.85 24.34
C ASN A 444 -31.82 -1.83 23.21
N PRO A 445 -31.01 -0.77 23.44
CA PRO A 445 -30.79 0.29 22.46
C PRO A 445 -30.06 -0.21 21.20
N GLU A 446 -29.27 -1.28 21.30
CA GLU A 446 -28.51 -1.85 20.17
C GLU A 446 -29.41 -2.44 19.08
N LYS A 447 -30.58 -2.98 19.46
CA LYS A 447 -31.54 -3.58 18.51
C LYS A 447 -32.38 -2.51 17.81
N GLU A 448 -32.76 -1.45 18.52
CA GLU A 448 -33.63 -0.39 18.00
C GLU A 448 -32.86 0.64 17.13
N PHE A 449 -31.58 0.84 17.45
CA PHE A 449 -30.70 1.80 16.80
C PHE A 449 -29.45 1.10 16.23
N PRO A 450 -29.58 0.27 15.18
CA PRO A 450 -28.42 -0.34 14.55
C PRO A 450 -27.45 0.71 13.99
N VAL A 451 -26.16 0.38 14.03
CA VAL A 451 -25.09 1.23 13.50
C VAL A 451 -25.35 1.57 12.03
N GLY A 452 -25.24 2.85 11.68
CA GLY A 452 -25.54 3.38 10.33
C GLY A 452 -26.97 3.89 10.12
N LYS A 453 -27.90 3.68 11.07
CA LYS A 453 -29.26 4.24 10.96
C LYS A 453 -29.24 5.77 10.99
N LEU A 454 -30.02 6.39 10.11
CA LEU A 454 -30.23 7.85 10.07
C LEU A 454 -31.21 8.26 11.18
N LEU A 455 -30.81 9.22 12.01
CA LEU A 455 -31.60 9.78 13.09
C LEU A 455 -31.73 11.30 12.93
N ILE A 456 -32.87 11.82 13.34
CA ILE A 456 -33.17 13.24 13.38
C ILE A 456 -33.38 13.61 14.84
N GLY A 457 -32.58 14.53 15.35
CA GLY A 457 -32.61 14.93 16.76
C GLY A 457 -32.40 16.41 16.94
N ARG A 458 -32.78 16.93 18.10
CA ARG A 458 -32.60 18.33 18.48
C ARG A 458 -31.37 18.48 19.37
N VAL A 459 -30.55 19.47 19.11
CA VAL A 459 -29.39 19.81 19.94
C VAL A 459 -29.88 20.36 21.28
N LEU A 460 -29.47 19.75 22.39
CA LEU A 460 -29.76 20.22 23.75
C LEU A 460 -28.68 21.18 24.23
N SER A 461 -27.43 20.75 24.15
CA SER A 461 -26.27 21.47 24.65
C SER A 461 -25.11 21.32 23.68
N VAL A 462 -24.35 22.40 23.52
CA VAL A 462 -23.11 22.43 22.72
C VAL A 462 -22.04 23.01 23.62
N GLU A 463 -20.96 22.26 23.80
CA GLU A 463 -19.75 22.73 24.47
C GLU A 463 -18.64 22.94 23.42
N PRO A 464 -18.39 24.18 22.98
CA PRO A 464 -17.42 24.46 21.91
C PRO A 464 -15.98 24.09 22.27
N LEU A 465 -15.60 24.27 23.55
CA LEU A 465 -14.24 24.00 24.04
C LEU A 465 -13.91 22.50 24.09
N SER A 466 -14.89 21.67 24.48
CA SER A 466 -14.72 20.22 24.59
C SER A 466 -15.14 19.47 23.33
N LYS A 467 -15.69 20.19 22.33
CA LYS A 467 -16.31 19.67 21.10
C LYS A 467 -17.43 18.65 21.35
N ARG A 468 -18.08 18.72 22.51
CA ARG A 468 -19.17 17.81 22.87
C ARG A 468 -20.51 18.41 22.48
N VAL A 469 -21.30 17.62 21.75
CA VAL A 469 -22.67 17.98 21.38
C VAL A 469 -23.62 16.95 21.98
N GLU A 470 -24.63 17.40 22.71
CA GLU A 470 -25.69 16.55 23.24
C GLU A 470 -26.97 16.73 22.45
N VAL A 471 -27.58 15.61 22.03
CA VAL A 471 -28.78 15.59 21.18
C VAL A 471 -29.89 14.80 21.86
N THR A 472 -31.14 15.23 21.66
CA THR A 472 -32.35 14.52 22.07
C THR A 472 -33.18 14.10 20.86
N LEU A 473 -33.74 12.89 20.92
CA LEU A 473 -34.71 12.39 19.94
C LEU A 473 -36.16 12.57 20.44
N LYS A 474 -36.35 13.13 21.63
CA LYS A 474 -37.66 13.35 22.24
C LYS A 474 -38.44 14.45 21.54
N THR A 475 -39.74 14.23 21.34
CA THR A 475 -40.60 15.23 20.71
C THR A 475 -41.04 16.25 21.77
N LEU A 476 -40.94 17.55 21.47
CA LEU A 476 -41.35 18.64 22.35
C LEU A 476 -42.90 18.76 22.40
N GLY A 477 -43.58 17.70 22.84
CA GLY A 477 -45.01 17.65 23.11
C GLY A 477 -45.34 17.06 24.48
N SER A 478 -44.34 16.60 25.23
CA SER A 478 -44.49 15.91 26.52
C SER A 478 -43.63 16.51 27.65
N SER A 479 -43.01 17.67 27.43
CA SER A 479 -42.26 18.41 28.47
C SER A 479 -43.18 19.15 29.47
N SER A 480 -44.31 18.53 29.82
CA SER A 480 -45.25 19.00 30.84
C SER A 480 -45.14 18.24 32.16
N SER A 481 -44.32 17.19 32.26
CA SER A 481 -44.26 16.34 33.47
C SER A 481 -43.84 17.11 34.73
N SER A 482 -42.90 18.06 34.63
CA SER A 482 -42.46 18.82 35.81
C SER A 482 -43.42 19.92 36.26
N LYS A 483 -44.36 20.38 35.41
CA LYS A 483 -45.44 21.30 35.83
C LYS A 483 -46.70 20.55 36.26
N SER A 484 -47.02 19.42 35.65
CA SER A 484 -48.18 18.59 36.03
C SER A 484 -47.96 17.84 37.34
N GLU A 485 -46.72 17.43 37.67
CA GLU A 485 -46.41 16.74 38.94
C GLU A 485 -46.56 17.67 40.16
N ILE A 486 -46.21 18.96 40.03
CA ILE A 486 -46.30 19.93 41.13
C ILE A 486 -47.76 20.34 41.39
N ASP A 487 -48.59 20.50 40.36
CA ASP A 487 -50.03 20.77 40.54
C ASP A 487 -50.82 19.51 40.97
N ALA A 488 -50.39 18.31 40.58
CA ALA A 488 -50.97 17.06 41.08
C ALA A 488 -50.65 16.83 42.58
N LEU A 489 -49.44 17.16 43.03
CA LEU A 489 -49.04 17.06 44.44
C LEU A 489 -49.83 18.01 45.36
N ARG A 490 -50.26 19.18 44.87
CA ARG A 490 -51.10 20.14 45.61
C ARG A 490 -52.53 19.64 45.85
N THR A 491 -52.98 18.66 45.08
CA THR A 491 -54.34 18.12 45.15
C THR A 491 -54.46 16.99 46.19
N LEU A 492 -53.33 16.39 46.61
CA LEU A 492 -53.30 15.26 47.54
C LEU A 492 -53.27 15.74 49.00
N ARG A 493 -54.35 15.47 49.75
CA ARG A 493 -54.43 15.74 51.19
C ARG A 493 -53.94 14.53 52.00
N ILE A 494 -53.11 14.79 53.00
CA ILE A 494 -52.65 13.77 53.96
C ILE A 494 -53.88 13.16 54.64
N GLY A 495 -53.98 11.84 54.65
CA GLY A 495 -55.10 11.09 55.21
C GLY A 495 -56.16 10.61 54.19
N ASN A 496 -56.07 10.99 52.91
CA ASN A 496 -56.97 10.46 51.88
C ASN A 496 -56.70 8.98 51.59
N ILE A 497 -57.77 8.22 51.36
CA ILE A 497 -57.74 6.82 50.92
C ILE A 497 -57.96 6.79 49.41
N MET A 498 -57.03 6.16 48.69
CA MET A 498 -57.01 6.10 47.23
C MET A 498 -56.78 4.65 46.79
N SER A 499 -57.28 4.27 45.61
CA SER A 499 -56.86 3.02 44.97
C SER A 499 -55.54 3.21 44.23
N GLY A 500 -54.75 2.15 44.13
CA GLY A 500 -53.52 2.16 43.36
C GLY A 500 -53.09 0.77 42.93
N ARG A 501 -52.17 0.71 41.98
CA ARG A 501 -51.65 -0.54 41.41
C ARG A 501 -50.21 -0.79 41.83
N ILE A 502 -49.91 -2.00 42.30
CA ILE A 502 -48.54 -2.38 42.69
C ILE A 502 -47.65 -2.40 41.44
N LYS A 503 -46.64 -1.54 41.40
CA LYS A 503 -45.68 -1.45 40.29
C LYS A 503 -44.48 -2.39 40.49
N ARG A 504 -44.00 -2.49 41.72
CA ARG A 504 -42.89 -3.37 42.13
C ARG A 504 -42.99 -3.74 43.61
N VAL A 505 -42.53 -4.93 43.93
CA VAL A 505 -42.45 -5.49 45.29
C VAL A 505 -40.96 -5.57 45.64
N GLU A 506 -40.55 -4.95 46.75
CA GLU A 506 -39.17 -5.04 47.26
C GLU A 506 -39.20 -5.49 48.73
N ALA A 507 -38.09 -6.05 49.24
CA ALA A 507 -38.04 -6.67 50.57
C ALA A 507 -38.40 -5.72 51.74
N TYR A 508 -38.29 -4.40 51.54
CA TYR A 508 -38.59 -3.37 52.55
C TYR A 508 -39.95 -2.68 52.33
N GLY A 509 -40.66 -2.95 51.23
CA GLY A 509 -41.95 -2.30 50.96
C GLY A 509 -42.50 -2.46 49.55
N LEU A 510 -43.75 -2.02 49.36
CA LEU A 510 -44.47 -2.02 48.09
C LEU A 510 -44.42 -0.63 47.45
N PHE A 511 -44.13 -0.58 46.15
CA PHE A 511 -44.28 0.66 45.38
C PHE A 511 -45.58 0.63 44.60
N ILE A 512 -46.46 1.57 44.91
CA ILE A 512 -47.84 1.59 44.45
C ILE A 512 -48.03 2.86 43.64
N THR A 513 -48.52 2.71 42.40
CA THR A 513 -48.91 3.85 41.56
C THR A 513 -50.33 4.21 41.95
N ILE A 514 -50.54 5.44 42.42
CA ILE A 514 -51.86 5.93 42.86
C ILE A 514 -52.68 6.22 41.60
N ASP A 515 -53.91 5.69 41.56
CA ASP A 515 -54.85 6.00 40.50
C ASP A 515 -55.18 7.52 40.54
N ASP A 516 -55.54 8.11 39.40
CA ASP A 516 -55.81 9.55 39.19
C ASP A 516 -54.62 10.51 39.17
N THR A 517 -53.49 10.21 39.82
CA THR A 517 -52.31 11.11 39.82
C THR A 517 -51.08 10.53 39.11
N SER A 518 -51.07 9.24 38.78
CA SER A 518 -49.93 8.50 38.20
C SER A 518 -48.62 8.59 39.02
N LEU A 519 -48.71 9.11 40.25
CA LEU A 519 -47.59 9.26 41.17
C LEU A 519 -47.30 7.92 41.88
N VAL A 520 -46.02 7.66 42.14
CA VAL A 520 -45.56 6.43 42.79
C VAL A 520 -45.27 6.69 44.26
N GLY A 521 -46.02 6.05 45.14
CA GLY A 521 -45.79 6.07 46.59
C GLY A 521 -45.17 4.77 47.11
N LEU A 522 -44.45 4.88 48.23
CA LEU A 522 -43.84 3.75 48.92
C LEU A 522 -44.68 3.39 50.16
N CYS A 523 -45.10 2.14 50.25
CA CYS A 523 -45.66 1.55 51.47
C CYS A 523 -44.60 0.69 52.15
N HIS A 524 -44.17 1.08 53.35
CA HIS A 524 -43.15 0.34 54.10
C HIS A 524 -43.74 -0.97 54.66
N VAL A 525 -42.91 -2.00 54.84
CA VAL A 525 -43.37 -3.31 55.37
C VAL A 525 -44.14 -3.20 56.69
N SER A 526 -43.78 -2.25 57.54
CA SER A 526 -44.43 -1.98 58.84
C SER A 526 -45.82 -1.35 58.71
N GLU A 527 -46.18 -0.85 57.53
CA GLU A 527 -47.44 -0.17 57.24
C GLU A 527 -48.39 -1.03 56.38
N LEU A 528 -48.00 -2.29 56.09
CA LEU A 528 -48.77 -3.22 55.25
C LEU A 528 -49.95 -3.89 55.99
N SER A 529 -49.77 -4.25 57.26
CA SER A 529 -50.81 -4.89 58.08
C SER A 529 -50.53 -4.71 59.58
N ASP A 530 -51.56 -4.88 60.40
CA ASP A 530 -51.48 -4.82 61.86
C ASP A 530 -50.67 -5.98 62.46
N ASP A 531 -50.62 -7.12 61.75
CA ASP A 531 -49.86 -8.32 62.12
C ASP A 531 -48.49 -8.38 61.42
N HIS A 532 -47.51 -9.06 62.02
CA HIS A 532 -46.17 -9.24 61.48
C HIS A 532 -46.18 -10.11 60.20
N VAL A 533 -45.58 -9.62 59.11
CA VAL A 533 -45.53 -10.31 57.81
C VAL A 533 -44.10 -10.78 57.54
N GLU A 534 -43.86 -12.10 57.61
CA GLU A 534 -42.53 -12.70 57.36
C GLU A 534 -42.17 -12.82 55.87
N SER A 535 -43.11 -12.70 54.93
CA SER A 535 -42.82 -12.71 53.48
C SER A 535 -43.87 -11.96 52.65
N ILE A 536 -43.45 -10.84 52.05
CA ILE A 536 -44.30 -9.91 51.29
C ILE A 536 -44.64 -10.47 49.90
N GLU A 537 -43.71 -11.22 49.29
CA GLU A 537 -43.81 -11.74 47.92
C GLU A 537 -44.91 -12.79 47.72
N THR A 538 -45.29 -13.51 48.79
CA THR A 538 -46.35 -14.52 48.74
C THR A 538 -47.75 -13.91 48.79
N LYS A 539 -47.89 -12.72 49.41
CA LYS A 539 -49.20 -12.07 49.63
C LYS A 539 -49.58 -11.06 48.54
N TYR A 540 -48.61 -10.45 47.86
CA TYR A 540 -48.87 -9.37 46.90
C TYR A 540 -48.10 -9.57 45.60
N ARG A 541 -48.79 -9.43 44.46
CA ARG A 541 -48.16 -9.53 43.12
C ARG A 541 -48.11 -8.17 42.41
N ALA A 542 -47.06 -7.95 41.61
CA ALA A 542 -46.99 -6.79 40.75
C ALA A 542 -48.19 -6.77 39.77
N GLY A 543 -48.89 -5.64 39.71
CA GLY A 543 -50.11 -5.47 38.91
C GLY A 543 -51.43 -5.65 39.69
N GLU A 544 -51.40 -6.02 40.96
CA GLU A 544 -52.59 -6.10 41.81
C GLU A 544 -53.09 -4.71 42.23
N ARG A 545 -54.40 -4.57 42.42
CA ARG A 545 -55.05 -3.31 42.86
C ARG A 545 -55.21 -3.34 44.37
N VAL A 546 -54.76 -2.27 45.03
CA VAL A 546 -54.77 -2.14 46.49
C VAL A 546 -55.27 -0.75 46.89
N THR A 547 -55.98 -0.68 48.01
CA THR A 547 -56.42 0.58 48.62
C THR A 547 -55.38 1.05 49.63
N VAL A 548 -54.92 2.30 49.50
CA VAL A 548 -53.84 2.87 50.30
C VAL A 548 -54.25 4.21 50.88
N LYS A 549 -53.78 4.51 52.09
CA LYS A 549 -53.92 5.83 52.72
C LYS A 549 -52.63 6.61 52.63
N ILE A 550 -52.71 7.89 52.31
CA ILE A 550 -51.55 8.79 52.26
C ILE A 550 -51.16 9.19 53.68
N LEU A 551 -49.99 8.74 54.14
CA LEU A 551 -49.47 9.03 55.49
C LEU A 551 -48.64 10.31 55.52
N LYS A 552 -47.81 10.53 54.49
CA LYS A 552 -46.92 11.69 54.42
C LYS A 552 -46.58 12.02 52.97
N VAL A 553 -46.57 13.31 52.63
CA VAL A 553 -46.13 13.82 51.33
C VAL A 553 -44.93 14.73 51.57
N ASP A 554 -43.80 14.42 50.94
CA ASP A 554 -42.58 15.23 50.96
C ASP A 554 -42.42 15.92 49.60
N GLU A 555 -42.79 17.21 49.55
CA GLU A 555 -42.83 18.02 48.33
C GLU A 555 -41.44 18.31 47.77
N GLN A 556 -40.41 18.46 48.63
CA GLN A 556 -39.05 18.79 48.20
C GLN A 556 -38.36 17.60 47.53
N ARG A 557 -38.72 16.38 47.92
CA ARG A 557 -38.14 15.14 47.39
C ARG A 557 -39.09 14.37 46.47
N CYS A 558 -40.30 14.89 46.23
CA CYS A 558 -41.37 14.24 45.46
C CYS A 558 -41.62 12.79 45.92
N ARG A 559 -41.71 12.55 47.24
CA ARG A 559 -41.94 11.22 47.83
C ARG A 559 -43.27 11.18 48.57
N ILE A 560 -44.00 10.09 48.38
CA ILE A 560 -45.28 9.83 49.07
C ILE A 560 -45.12 8.55 49.88
N SER A 561 -45.38 8.63 51.19
CA SER A 561 -45.45 7.47 52.08
C SER A 561 -46.90 7.01 52.22
N LEU A 562 -47.14 5.73 51.96
CA LEU A 562 -48.45 5.11 51.92
C LEU A 562 -48.59 4.06 53.04
N GLY A 563 -49.81 3.85 53.53
CA GLY A 563 -50.15 2.79 54.48
C GLY A 563 -51.37 1.98 54.05
N MET A 564 -51.39 0.69 54.39
CA MET A 564 -52.43 -0.29 54.07
C MET A 564 -53.03 -0.95 55.33
N LYS A 565 -52.60 -0.52 56.52
CA LYS A 565 -53.04 -1.03 57.82
C LYS A 565 -54.56 -0.91 58.01
N GLY A 566 -55.20 -1.97 58.54
CA GLY A 566 -56.66 -2.05 58.67
C GLY A 566 -57.25 -1.02 59.63
N SER A 567 -56.47 -0.60 60.63
CA SER A 567 -56.83 0.48 61.56
C SER A 567 -57.01 1.85 60.92
N TYR A 568 -56.54 2.05 59.68
CA TYR A 568 -56.77 3.29 58.94
C TYR A 568 -58.13 3.35 58.23
N MET A 569 -58.87 2.25 58.22
CA MET A 569 -60.09 2.04 57.43
C MET A 569 -61.28 1.64 58.34
N GLY A 570 -61.74 2.56 59.20
CA GLY A 570 -63.05 2.50 59.89
C GLY A 570 -63.53 3.94 60.12
N ASP A 571 -64.79 4.34 59.92
CA ASP A 571 -66.09 3.68 60.16
C ASP A 571 -67.14 4.16 59.11
N GLY A 572 -68.03 3.26 58.68
CA GLY A 572 -69.36 3.58 58.10
C GLY A 572 -69.56 3.57 56.56
N ILE A 573 -70.24 2.54 56.04
CA ILE A 573 -71.57 2.53 55.37
C ILE A 573 -71.79 1.17 54.67
N ASP A 574 -73.02 0.68 54.82
CA ASP A 574 -73.57 -0.64 54.58
C ASP A 574 -74.08 -0.91 53.13
N PHE A 575 -74.18 -2.22 52.79
CA PHE A 575 -74.98 -2.88 51.72
C PHE A 575 -74.60 -2.62 50.24
N GLN A 576 -74.63 -3.57 49.29
CA GLN A 576 -75.49 -4.75 49.13
C GLN A 576 -74.88 -5.76 48.11
N LEU A 577 -74.90 -7.05 48.44
CA LEU A 577 -74.83 -8.15 47.47
C LEU A 577 -76.15 -8.25 46.69
N PRO A 578 -76.10 -8.71 45.42
CA PRO A 578 -77.16 -9.55 44.89
C PRO A 578 -76.65 -10.97 44.61
N SER A 579 -77.37 -11.93 45.17
CA SER A 579 -77.29 -13.38 44.96
C SER A 579 -78.04 -13.82 43.70
N GLN A 580 -77.43 -14.79 42.98
CA GLN A 580 -77.98 -15.93 42.24
C GLN A 580 -79.21 -15.78 41.33
N GLN A 581 -79.06 -16.25 40.08
CA GLN A 581 -80.04 -17.11 39.38
C GLN A 581 -79.36 -17.80 38.19
N GLU A 582 -79.41 -19.13 38.14
CA GLU A 582 -79.31 -19.91 36.89
C GLU A 582 -80.66 -19.84 36.13
N PRO A 583 -80.67 -20.22 34.84
CA PRO A 583 -81.21 -21.55 34.56
C PRO A 583 -80.48 -22.35 33.47
N ASP A 584 -80.78 -23.65 33.54
CA ASP A 584 -80.47 -24.80 32.71
C ASP A 584 -80.92 -24.78 31.23
N GLU A 585 -80.27 -25.70 30.50
CA GLU A 585 -80.75 -26.57 29.40
C GLU A 585 -80.80 -26.13 27.92
N ALA A 586 -79.88 -26.77 27.15
CA ALA A 586 -80.16 -27.79 26.12
C ALA A 586 -79.90 -27.48 24.62
N ILE A 587 -78.98 -28.29 24.03
CA ILE A 587 -79.04 -29.01 22.73
C ILE A 587 -78.88 -28.12 21.47
N ARG A 588 -78.01 -28.33 20.44
CA ARG A 588 -77.07 -29.34 19.89
C ARG A 588 -76.17 -28.56 18.89
N GLU A 589 -74.91 -28.89 18.59
CA GLU A 589 -74.41 -30.12 17.95
C GLU A 589 -72.97 -30.48 18.41
N ASN A 590 -72.79 -31.78 18.68
CA ASN A 590 -71.53 -32.52 18.81
C ASN A 590 -70.84 -32.65 17.43
N GLY A 591 -69.54 -32.85 17.24
CA GLY A 591 -68.46 -33.34 18.10
C GLY A 591 -67.66 -34.40 17.34
N PHE A 592 -66.33 -34.49 17.51
CA PHE A 592 -65.61 -35.76 17.42
C PHE A 592 -64.19 -35.67 18.03
N THR A 593 -63.94 -36.52 19.02
CA THR A 593 -62.62 -36.99 19.47
C THR A 593 -62.55 -38.48 19.16
N THR A 594 -61.35 -39.04 18.92
CA THR A 594 -60.91 -40.47 19.00
C THR A 594 -60.32 -40.97 17.67
N LEU A 595 -59.25 -41.75 17.55
CA LEU A 595 -58.00 -42.08 18.27
C LEU A 595 -57.17 -42.92 17.25
N LEU A 596 -55.86 -43.07 17.48
CA LEU A 596 -54.90 -44.09 16.97
C LEU A 596 -54.38 -43.87 15.52
N THR A 597 -53.08 -43.99 15.20
CA THR A 597 -52.09 -44.98 15.69
C THR A 597 -50.64 -44.51 15.41
N SER A 598 -49.73 -44.87 16.33
CA SER A 598 -48.24 -44.75 16.36
C SER A 598 -47.55 -45.87 15.52
N PRO A 599 -46.21 -46.17 15.61
CA PRO A 599 -45.01 -45.42 16.08
C PRO A 599 -43.70 -45.61 15.23
N GLY A 600 -42.68 -44.77 15.47
CA GLY A 600 -41.23 -45.08 15.64
C GLY A 600 -40.36 -45.90 14.64
N SER A 601 -39.28 -45.23 14.17
CA SER A 601 -37.87 -45.72 14.01
C SER A 601 -37.40 -46.51 12.76
N SER A 602 -36.23 -46.05 12.23
CA SER A 602 -35.11 -46.79 11.59
C SER A 602 -35.01 -47.01 10.06
N LEU A 603 -33.88 -46.50 9.52
CA LEU A 603 -32.91 -47.07 8.54
C LEU A 603 -33.18 -47.14 7.02
N LEU A 604 -32.18 -46.59 6.29
CA LEU A 604 -31.48 -47.03 5.06
C LEU A 604 -32.24 -47.77 3.94
N GLY A 605 -32.04 -47.33 2.70
CA GLY A 605 -32.20 -48.17 1.51
C GLY A 605 -32.29 -47.39 0.20
N ALA A 606 -31.42 -47.72 -0.74
CA ALA A 606 -31.14 -47.02 -1.99
C ALA A 606 -31.94 -47.54 -3.21
N GLN A 607 -31.65 -46.94 -4.38
CA GLN A 607 -31.92 -47.34 -5.78
C GLN A 607 -33.20 -46.74 -6.39
N SER A 608 -33.12 -45.68 -7.22
CA SER A 608 -32.65 -45.55 -8.62
C SER A 608 -33.73 -45.88 -9.66
N MET A 609 -34.12 -44.89 -10.47
CA MET A 609 -34.20 -45.03 -11.93
C MET A 609 -34.36 -43.66 -12.61
N ASP A 610 -33.74 -43.58 -13.77
CA ASP A 610 -33.41 -42.42 -14.60
C ASP A 610 -34.61 -41.80 -15.33
N THR A 611 -34.48 -40.52 -15.70
CA THR A 611 -34.69 -40.03 -17.08
C THR A 611 -34.02 -38.66 -17.26
N GLU A 612 -33.43 -38.49 -18.44
CA GLU A 612 -32.56 -37.39 -18.88
C GLU A 612 -33.31 -36.10 -19.24
N ASP A 613 -32.52 -35.02 -19.20
CA ASP A 613 -32.36 -33.96 -20.22
C ASP A 613 -32.77 -32.48 -19.97
N GLU A 614 -31.73 -31.68 -20.22
CA GLU A 614 -31.59 -30.32 -20.77
C GLU A 614 -31.78 -29.02 -19.94
N ASN A 615 -30.62 -28.35 -19.78
CA ASN A 615 -30.31 -26.93 -20.02
C ASN A 615 -31.07 -25.84 -19.24
N GLY A 616 -30.33 -25.20 -18.34
CA GLY A 616 -30.66 -23.90 -17.76
C GLY A 616 -29.51 -23.34 -16.95
N ASP A 617 -28.62 -22.58 -17.59
CA ASP A 617 -27.58 -21.78 -16.96
C ASP A 617 -28.15 -20.86 -15.87
N CYS A 618 -27.56 -20.91 -14.66
CA CYS A 618 -27.58 -19.80 -13.71
C CYS A 618 -26.34 -19.85 -12.79
N PRO A 619 -25.48 -18.80 -12.80
CA PRO A 619 -24.26 -18.74 -12.02
C PRO A 619 -24.54 -18.12 -10.64
N ILE A 620 -24.56 -18.92 -9.58
CA ILE A 620 -24.59 -18.43 -8.20
C ILE A 620 -23.70 -19.33 -7.34
N LEU A 621 -22.52 -18.81 -6.97
CA LEU A 621 -21.87 -18.98 -5.65
C LEU A 621 -20.51 -18.25 -5.64
N ALA A 622 -20.56 -16.93 -5.57
CA ALA A 622 -19.42 -16.09 -5.18
C ALA A 622 -19.78 -15.37 -3.87
N GLN A 623 -20.02 -16.14 -2.80
CA GLN A 623 -20.21 -15.61 -1.43
C GLN A 623 -19.65 -16.58 -0.36
N ALA A 624 -18.50 -17.20 -0.60
CA ALA A 624 -17.87 -18.13 0.35
C ALA A 624 -16.40 -17.81 0.70
N GLU A 625 -15.93 -16.57 0.53
CA GLU A 625 -14.53 -16.21 0.83
C GLU A 625 -14.35 -15.21 2.00
N SER A 626 -15.39 -14.94 2.80
CA SER A 626 -15.25 -14.00 3.95
C SER A 626 -15.15 -14.68 5.32
N ARG A 627 -14.81 -15.98 5.40
CA ARG A 627 -14.63 -16.70 6.68
C ARG A 627 -13.45 -17.67 6.67
N ALA A 628 -12.25 -17.15 6.50
CA ALA A 628 -10.99 -17.68 7.08
C ALA A 628 -9.81 -16.83 6.58
N SER A 629 -9.77 -15.54 6.94
CA SER A 629 -8.53 -14.77 6.80
C SER A 629 -7.58 -15.16 7.93
N ILE A 630 -6.98 -16.34 7.82
CA ILE A 630 -5.79 -16.70 8.59
C ILE A 630 -4.69 -15.76 8.09
N PRO A 631 -4.14 -14.86 8.93
CA PRO A 631 -3.04 -14.00 8.52
C PRO A 631 -1.89 -14.88 8.01
N PRO A 632 -1.15 -14.46 6.97
CA PRO A 632 0.08 -15.15 6.58
C PRO A 632 0.92 -15.37 7.83
N LEU A 633 1.28 -16.63 8.06
CA LEU A 633 2.15 -17.06 9.14
C LEU A 633 3.60 -16.65 8.83
N GLU A 634 3.80 -15.36 8.57
CA GLU A 634 5.11 -14.76 8.60
C GLU A 634 5.45 -14.48 10.06
N VAL A 635 6.36 -15.30 10.59
CA VAL A 635 7.22 -14.82 11.66
C VAL A 635 8.15 -13.81 11.00
N SER A 636 7.69 -12.56 10.90
CA SER A 636 8.60 -11.42 10.89
C SER A 636 9.31 -11.48 12.24
N LEU A 637 10.37 -12.28 12.29
CA LEU A 637 11.47 -11.97 13.18
C LEU A 637 11.84 -10.57 12.75
N ASP A 638 11.42 -9.57 13.52
CA ASP A 638 12.04 -8.26 13.50
C ASP A 638 13.54 -8.55 13.62
N ASP A 639 14.20 -8.61 12.46
CA ASP A 639 15.61 -8.41 12.29
C ASP A 639 15.79 -6.94 12.70
N ILE A 640 15.73 -6.68 14.01
CA ILE A 640 16.42 -5.54 14.60
C ILE A 640 17.84 -5.71 14.08
N ASP A 641 18.20 -4.91 13.08
CA ASP A 641 19.49 -4.89 12.38
C ASP A 641 20.64 -5.42 13.26
N GLN A 642 20.83 -6.73 13.21
CA GLN A 642 21.89 -7.42 13.96
C GLN A 642 23.16 -7.52 13.10
N SER A 643 23.05 -7.26 11.80
CA SER A 643 24.18 -7.27 10.85
C SER A 643 25.23 -6.21 11.15
N SER A 644 24.86 -5.09 11.77
CA SER A 644 25.79 -3.98 11.98
C SER A 644 26.67 -4.13 13.23
N ILE A 645 26.34 -5.03 14.18
CA ILE A 645 27.04 -5.12 15.48
C ILE A 645 27.63 -6.52 15.75
N ASP A 646 27.12 -7.59 15.14
CA ASP A 646 27.65 -8.96 15.36
C ASP A 646 29.04 -9.23 14.72
N ASN A 647 29.61 -8.28 13.99
CA ASN A 647 30.88 -8.45 13.29
C ASN A 647 32.14 -8.00 14.04
N LEU A 648 32.05 -7.47 15.28
CA LEU A 648 33.18 -6.71 15.87
C LEU A 648 33.64 -7.16 17.26
N VAL A 649 33.13 -8.27 17.80
CA VAL A 649 33.63 -8.82 19.07
C VAL A 649 34.36 -10.13 18.81
N GLY A 650 35.59 -10.02 18.34
CA GLY A 650 36.51 -11.13 18.12
C GLY A 650 37.96 -10.69 18.30
N GLN A 651 38.33 -10.51 19.57
CA GLN A 651 39.68 -10.48 20.18
C GLN A 651 40.77 -9.59 19.57
N ASP A 652 41.18 -8.61 20.37
CA ASP A 652 42.55 -8.12 20.46
C ASP A 652 43.49 -9.31 20.70
N GLN A 653 44.24 -9.71 19.67
CA GLN A 653 45.49 -10.45 19.84
C GLN A 653 46.43 -10.03 18.70
N GLU A 654 47.53 -9.39 19.09
CA GLU A 654 48.57 -8.90 18.19
C GLU A 654 49.18 -10.04 17.34
N ASN A 655 49.44 -9.71 16.07
CA ASN A 655 50.15 -10.48 15.03
C ASN A 655 49.49 -11.78 14.54
N ILE A 656 48.83 -11.69 13.37
CA ILE A 656 48.88 -12.61 12.19
C ILE A 656 47.93 -12.05 11.10
N ASP A 657 48.38 -12.05 9.84
CA ASP A 657 47.78 -11.43 8.63
C ASP A 657 46.23 -11.30 8.59
N GLU A 658 45.72 -10.08 8.78
CA GLU A 658 44.28 -9.73 8.77
C GLU A 658 43.63 -9.83 7.38
N ALA A 659 44.39 -9.74 6.29
CA ALA A 659 43.84 -9.69 4.93
C ALA A 659 43.18 -11.01 4.50
N THR A 660 43.70 -12.16 4.96
CA THR A 660 43.19 -13.50 4.60
C THR A 660 41.96 -13.88 5.43
N THR A 661 41.94 -13.54 6.72
CA THR A 661 40.84 -13.86 7.63
C THR A 661 39.59 -13.01 7.37
N VAL A 662 39.74 -11.75 6.97
CA VAL A 662 38.63 -10.86 6.56
C VAL A 662 38.02 -11.34 5.24
N HIS A 663 38.83 -11.81 4.29
CA HIS A 663 38.37 -12.28 2.99
C HIS A 663 37.57 -13.59 3.09
N GLU A 664 37.97 -14.53 3.97
CA GLU A 664 37.20 -15.75 4.21
C GLU A 664 35.88 -15.51 4.95
N LYS A 665 35.86 -14.60 5.92
CA LYS A 665 34.65 -14.22 6.66
C LYS A 665 33.63 -13.51 5.76
N ASN A 666 34.09 -12.57 4.93
CA ASN A 666 33.25 -11.90 3.93
C ASN A 666 32.72 -12.88 2.88
N LYS A 667 33.53 -13.85 2.45
CA LYS A 667 33.11 -14.92 1.53
C LYS A 667 32.03 -15.82 2.15
N ARG A 668 32.14 -16.18 3.43
CA ARG A 668 31.10 -16.94 4.15
C ARG A 668 29.81 -16.14 4.34
N GLN A 669 29.88 -14.85 4.66
CA GLN A 669 28.70 -13.99 4.82
C GLN A 669 28.00 -13.72 3.49
N ALA A 670 28.74 -13.42 2.44
CA ALA A 670 28.21 -13.28 1.09
C ALA A 670 27.55 -14.58 0.60
N LYS A 671 28.18 -15.75 0.86
CA LYS A 671 27.60 -17.06 0.53
C LYS A 671 26.32 -17.36 1.31
N LYS A 672 26.24 -16.94 2.58
CA LYS A 672 25.03 -17.11 3.42
C LYS A 672 23.90 -16.16 2.99
N LYS A 673 24.23 -14.91 2.66
CA LYS A 673 23.29 -13.91 2.13
C LYS A 673 22.74 -14.33 0.77
N ALA A 674 23.61 -14.72 -0.17
CA ALA A 674 23.23 -15.23 -1.48
C ALA A 674 22.40 -16.53 -1.39
N LYS A 675 22.68 -17.40 -0.41
CA LYS A 675 21.85 -18.59 -0.16
C LYS A 675 20.44 -18.21 0.31
N LYS A 676 20.30 -17.24 1.21
CA LYS A 676 19.01 -16.75 1.72
C LYS A 676 18.21 -16.01 0.64
N GLU A 677 18.87 -15.18 -0.15
CA GLU A 677 18.26 -14.47 -1.29
C GLU A 677 17.79 -15.46 -2.37
N ARG A 678 18.62 -16.45 -2.73
CA ARG A 678 18.20 -17.53 -3.63
C ARG A 678 17.02 -18.32 -3.08
N GLU A 679 17.00 -18.63 -1.79
CA GLU A 679 15.87 -19.32 -1.15
C GLU A 679 14.60 -18.48 -1.16
N GLN A 680 14.70 -17.16 -0.95
CA GLN A 680 13.58 -16.22 -1.06
C GLN A 680 13.09 -16.07 -2.50
N GLU A 681 13.99 -16.02 -3.48
CA GLU A 681 13.64 -16.00 -4.90
C GLU A 681 12.94 -17.28 -5.33
N ILE A 682 13.40 -18.44 -4.84
CA ILE A 682 12.74 -19.73 -5.07
C ILE A 682 11.35 -19.71 -4.45
N ARG A 683 11.20 -19.25 -3.20
CA ARG A 683 9.88 -19.14 -2.55
C ARG A 683 8.95 -18.17 -3.28
N ALA A 684 9.43 -17.02 -3.73
CA ALA A 684 8.65 -16.05 -4.50
C ALA A 684 8.30 -16.58 -5.90
N ALA A 685 9.16 -17.39 -6.50
CA ALA A 685 8.87 -18.07 -7.76
C ALA A 685 7.84 -19.20 -7.58
N GLU A 686 7.94 -19.98 -6.51
CA GLU A 686 6.94 -20.98 -6.10
C GLU A 686 5.59 -20.31 -5.79
N GLU A 687 5.59 -19.16 -5.10
CA GLU A 687 4.40 -18.37 -4.82
C GLU A 687 3.73 -17.86 -6.10
N ARG A 688 4.49 -17.30 -7.04
CA ARG A 688 3.97 -16.86 -8.35
C ARG A 688 3.45 -18.00 -9.22
N LEU A 689 4.05 -19.18 -9.12
CA LEU A 689 3.56 -20.37 -9.83
C LEU A 689 2.26 -20.90 -9.20
N VAL A 690 2.11 -20.79 -7.88
CA VAL A 690 0.93 -21.24 -7.13
C VAL A 690 -0.22 -20.21 -7.14
N GLU A 691 0.05 -18.92 -7.29
CA GLU A 691 -0.99 -17.88 -7.43
C GLU A 691 -1.81 -18.03 -8.73
N ASN A 692 -1.22 -18.60 -9.78
CA ASN A 692 -1.93 -18.82 -11.04
C ASN A 692 -2.96 -19.97 -10.95
N ASP A 693 -2.79 -20.91 -10.03
CA ASP A 693 -3.66 -22.07 -9.82
C ASP A 693 -3.87 -22.32 -8.31
N ILE A 694 -4.75 -21.55 -7.65
CA ILE A 694 -5.15 -21.83 -6.27
C ILE A 694 -5.93 -23.15 -6.27
N PRO A 695 -5.42 -24.21 -5.60
CA PRO A 695 -6.13 -25.49 -5.57
C PRO A 695 -7.49 -25.30 -4.88
N ARG A 696 -8.57 -25.71 -5.55
CA ARG A 696 -9.95 -25.57 -5.03
C ARG A 696 -10.44 -26.85 -4.36
N THR A 697 -9.75 -27.96 -4.59
CA THR A 697 -10.15 -29.29 -4.09
C THR A 697 -9.06 -29.89 -3.19
N ALA A 698 -9.46 -30.65 -2.16
CA ALA A 698 -8.53 -31.37 -1.29
C ALA A 698 -7.58 -32.30 -2.08
N ASP A 699 -8.06 -32.92 -3.16
CA ASP A 699 -7.26 -33.82 -4.00
C ASP A 699 -6.15 -33.09 -4.77
N GLU A 700 -6.37 -31.82 -5.13
CA GLU A 700 -5.36 -31.00 -5.79
C GLU A 700 -4.25 -30.62 -4.79
N PHE A 701 -4.62 -30.30 -3.54
CA PHE A 701 -3.65 -30.14 -2.47
C PHE A 701 -2.86 -31.43 -2.20
N GLU A 702 -3.50 -32.59 -2.22
CA GLU A 702 -2.81 -33.88 -2.08
C GLU A 702 -1.83 -34.16 -3.25
N LYS A 703 -2.18 -33.78 -4.48
CA LYS A 703 -1.24 -33.86 -5.62
C LYS A 703 -0.05 -32.92 -5.42
N LEU A 704 -0.31 -31.71 -4.94
CA LEU A 704 0.72 -30.69 -4.75
C LEU A 704 1.67 -31.07 -3.61
N VAL A 705 1.15 -31.57 -2.49
CA VAL A 705 1.93 -32.13 -1.38
C VAL A 705 2.80 -33.31 -1.83
N ARG A 706 2.30 -34.19 -2.71
CA ARG A 706 3.12 -35.27 -3.29
C ARG A 706 4.25 -34.74 -4.17
N SER A 707 4.01 -33.64 -4.89
CA SER A 707 5.04 -33.02 -5.74
C SER A 707 6.11 -32.28 -4.93
N SER A 708 5.73 -31.65 -3.81
CA SER A 708 6.61 -30.82 -2.97
C SER A 708 6.40 -31.10 -1.47
N PRO A 709 6.80 -32.29 -0.96
CA PRO A 709 6.50 -32.73 0.40
C PRO A 709 7.22 -31.93 1.50
N ASN A 710 8.30 -31.23 1.16
CA ASN A 710 9.12 -30.46 2.09
C ASN A 710 8.68 -29.00 2.24
N CYS A 711 7.80 -28.50 1.37
CA CYS A 711 7.41 -27.09 1.37
C CYS A 711 6.35 -26.80 2.44
N SER A 712 6.72 -26.10 3.52
CA SER A 712 5.77 -25.82 4.62
C SER A 712 4.59 -24.95 4.19
N PHE A 713 4.78 -24.09 3.19
CA PHE A 713 3.75 -23.21 2.66
C PHE A 713 2.55 -23.98 2.08
N VAL A 714 2.81 -25.03 1.31
CA VAL A 714 1.76 -25.89 0.72
C VAL A 714 0.95 -26.57 1.81
N TRP A 715 1.63 -27.13 2.81
CA TRP A 715 1.00 -27.76 3.96
C TRP A 715 0.14 -26.77 4.76
N ILE A 716 0.63 -25.55 5.01
CA ILE A 716 -0.11 -24.51 5.73
C ILE A 716 -1.33 -24.06 4.94
N LYS A 717 -1.20 -23.87 3.61
CA LYS A 717 -2.35 -23.58 2.74
C LYS A 717 -3.39 -24.70 2.77
N TYR A 718 -2.95 -25.95 2.76
CA TYR A 718 -3.86 -27.09 2.85
C TYR A 718 -4.58 -27.14 4.21
N MET A 719 -3.88 -26.89 5.32
CA MET A 719 -4.49 -26.74 6.63
C MET A 719 -5.52 -25.59 6.65
N ALA A 720 -5.18 -24.44 6.07
CA ALA A 720 -6.07 -23.28 5.98
C ALA A 720 -7.34 -23.57 5.18
N PHE A 721 -7.23 -24.31 4.06
CA PHE A 721 -8.36 -24.78 3.28
C PHE A 721 -9.28 -25.72 4.09
N MET A 722 -8.72 -26.65 4.87
CA MET A 722 -9.55 -27.50 5.72
C MET A 722 -10.26 -26.71 6.84
N LEU A 723 -9.61 -25.66 7.35
CA LEU A 723 -10.23 -24.74 8.30
C LEU A 723 -11.36 -23.92 7.66
N SER A 724 -11.24 -23.49 6.39
CA SER A 724 -12.35 -22.82 5.69
C SER A 724 -13.54 -23.76 5.46
N MET A 725 -13.28 -25.07 5.37
CA MET A 725 -14.31 -26.12 5.34
C MET A 725 -14.83 -26.51 6.75
N ALA A 726 -14.42 -25.79 7.80
CA ALA A 726 -14.75 -26.04 9.20
C ALA A 726 -14.33 -27.43 9.75
N ASP A 727 -13.41 -28.13 9.07
CA ASP A 727 -12.91 -29.45 9.48
C ASP A 727 -11.56 -29.31 10.19
N VAL A 728 -11.64 -28.97 11.48
CA VAL A 728 -10.46 -28.72 12.32
C VAL A 728 -9.67 -30.00 12.59
N GLU A 729 -10.34 -31.14 12.73
CA GLU A 729 -9.69 -32.43 13.01
C GLU A 729 -8.83 -32.89 11.84
N LYS A 730 -9.34 -32.75 10.60
CA LYS A 730 -8.51 -33.01 9.43
C LYS A 730 -7.35 -32.02 9.33
N ALA A 731 -7.55 -30.74 9.65
CA ALA A 731 -6.45 -29.77 9.68
C ALA A 731 -5.35 -30.16 10.70
N ARG A 732 -5.70 -30.68 11.88
CA ARG A 732 -4.73 -31.26 12.84
C ARG A 732 -4.01 -32.47 12.27
N SER A 733 -4.74 -33.38 11.63
CA SER A 733 -4.15 -34.57 11.02
C SER A 733 -3.14 -34.22 9.92
N ILE A 734 -3.42 -33.18 9.14
CA ILE A 734 -2.54 -32.66 8.09
C ILE A 734 -1.29 -32.02 8.71
N ALA A 735 -1.42 -31.29 9.82
CA ALA A 735 -0.28 -30.73 10.55
C ALA A 735 0.66 -31.83 11.06
N GLU A 736 0.11 -32.87 11.70
CA GLU A 736 0.88 -34.03 12.18
C GLU A 736 1.54 -34.78 11.00
N ARG A 737 0.81 -34.93 9.88
CA ARG A 737 1.35 -35.54 8.67
C ARG A 737 2.51 -34.72 8.10
N ALA A 738 2.36 -33.40 8.02
CA ALA A 738 3.41 -32.49 7.56
C ALA A 738 4.68 -32.60 8.41
N LEU A 739 4.55 -32.67 9.74
CA LEU A 739 5.68 -32.83 10.66
C LEU A 739 6.44 -34.14 10.46
N ASN A 740 5.72 -35.21 10.09
CA ASN A 740 6.28 -36.52 9.79
C ASN A 740 6.89 -36.60 8.39
N THR A 741 6.29 -35.95 7.39
CA THR A 741 6.75 -36.00 5.99
C THR A 741 7.92 -35.08 5.70
N ILE A 742 7.95 -33.87 6.29
CA ILE A 742 9.03 -32.91 6.06
C ILE A 742 10.34 -33.50 6.59
N ASN A 743 11.40 -33.34 5.80
CA ASN A 743 12.73 -33.82 6.17
C ASN A 743 13.25 -33.15 7.46
N ILE A 744 13.87 -33.93 8.34
CA ILE A 744 14.45 -33.45 9.62
C ILE A 744 15.55 -32.40 9.39
N ARG A 745 16.23 -32.43 8.24
CA ARG A 745 17.25 -31.41 7.89
C ARG A 745 16.66 -30.01 7.70
N GLU A 746 15.37 -29.91 7.42
CA GLU A 746 14.67 -28.65 7.17
C GLU A 746 13.98 -28.14 8.44
N GLU A 747 14.79 -27.77 9.43
CA GLU A 747 14.30 -27.28 10.73
C GLU A 747 13.39 -26.05 10.62
N ASN A 748 13.66 -25.16 9.66
CA ASN A 748 12.85 -23.94 9.49
C ASN A 748 11.45 -24.26 8.94
N GLU A 749 11.35 -25.20 8.00
CA GLU A 749 10.06 -25.62 7.43
C GLU A 749 9.22 -26.34 8.49
N LYS A 750 9.85 -27.23 9.30
CA LYS A 750 9.17 -27.84 10.45
C LYS A 750 8.73 -26.79 11.48
N LEU A 751 9.57 -25.82 11.79
CA LEU A 751 9.22 -24.74 12.72
C LEU A 751 8.00 -23.96 12.22
N ASN A 752 7.91 -23.66 10.93
CA ASN A 752 6.73 -22.99 10.35
C ASN A 752 5.44 -23.80 10.55
N ILE A 753 5.49 -25.12 10.34
CA ILE A 753 4.35 -26.00 10.63
C ILE A 753 3.98 -25.96 12.11
N TRP A 754 4.97 -26.00 13.02
CA TRP A 754 4.71 -25.87 14.46
C TRP A 754 4.04 -24.53 14.82
N VAL A 755 4.45 -23.41 14.20
CA VAL A 755 3.80 -22.11 14.42
C VAL A 755 2.36 -22.12 13.91
N ALA A 756 2.11 -22.72 12.73
CA ALA A 756 0.76 -22.87 12.20
C ALA A 756 -0.11 -23.73 13.12
N TYR A 757 0.46 -24.79 13.67
CA TYR A 757 -0.21 -25.67 14.62
C TYR A 757 -0.52 -24.95 15.95
N PHE A 758 0.38 -24.10 16.46
CA PHE A 758 0.08 -23.27 17.63
C PHE A 758 -1.09 -22.32 17.40
N ASN A 759 -1.13 -21.65 16.24
CA ASN A 759 -2.24 -20.78 15.89
C ASN A 759 -3.56 -21.58 15.83
N LEU A 760 -3.54 -22.76 15.21
CA LEU A 760 -4.70 -23.65 15.13
C LEU A 760 -5.21 -24.07 16.52
N GLU A 761 -4.33 -24.50 17.43
CA GLU A 761 -4.75 -24.90 18.78
C GLU A 761 -5.15 -23.72 19.66
N ASN A 762 -4.59 -22.54 19.44
CA ASN A 762 -4.98 -21.34 20.18
C ASN A 762 -6.40 -20.88 19.81
N GLU A 763 -6.80 -21.06 18.55
CA GLU A 763 -8.15 -20.70 18.06
C GLU A 763 -9.20 -21.77 18.34
N TYR A 764 -8.87 -23.06 18.11
CA TYR A 764 -9.84 -24.17 18.12
C TYR A 764 -9.60 -25.23 19.19
N GLY A 765 -8.61 -25.06 20.06
CA GLY A 765 -8.31 -26.00 21.16
C GLY A 765 -9.29 -25.86 22.32
N ASN A 766 -9.59 -26.96 23.02
CA ASN A 766 -10.47 -26.96 24.20
C ASN A 766 -9.86 -27.75 25.38
N PRO A 767 -9.47 -27.10 26.49
CA PRO A 767 -9.24 -25.67 26.63
C PRO A 767 -7.98 -25.23 25.86
N PRO A 768 -7.97 -24.04 25.22
CA PRO A 768 -6.93 -23.64 24.27
C PRO A 768 -5.54 -23.56 24.90
N GLN A 769 -5.45 -23.12 26.16
CA GLN A 769 -4.19 -23.00 26.90
C GLN A 769 -3.51 -24.36 27.10
N VAL A 770 -4.27 -25.41 27.37
CA VAL A 770 -3.74 -26.77 27.59
C VAL A 770 -3.32 -27.37 26.25
N ALA A 771 -4.15 -27.20 25.21
CA ALA A 771 -3.83 -27.66 23.86
C ALA A 771 -2.53 -27.05 23.32
N VAL A 772 -2.40 -25.71 23.41
CA VAL A 772 -1.17 -25.00 23.03
C VAL A 772 0.02 -25.45 23.85
N THR A 773 -0.15 -25.66 25.17
CA THR A 773 0.94 -26.12 26.04
C THR A 773 1.42 -27.52 25.67
N ASN A 774 0.53 -28.43 25.30
CA ASN A 774 0.88 -29.79 24.87
C ASN A 774 1.66 -29.77 23.56
N VAL A 775 1.17 -29.04 22.55
CA VAL A 775 1.88 -28.86 21.27
C VAL A 775 3.23 -28.17 21.51
N PHE A 776 3.29 -27.21 22.44
CA PHE A 776 4.52 -26.51 22.78
C PHE A 776 5.56 -27.44 23.40
N GLN A 777 5.16 -28.30 24.33
CA GLN A 777 6.06 -29.30 24.91
C GLN A 777 6.58 -30.28 23.85
N ARG A 778 5.72 -30.70 22.91
CA ARG A 778 6.15 -31.53 21.78
C ARG A 778 7.14 -30.79 20.88
N ALA A 779 6.86 -29.55 20.50
CA ALA A 779 7.74 -28.76 19.64
C ALA A 779 9.14 -28.55 20.24
N LEU A 780 9.26 -28.46 21.57
CA LEU A 780 10.54 -28.36 22.29
C LEU A 780 11.40 -29.63 22.19
N GLN A 781 10.82 -30.80 21.90
CA GLN A 781 11.57 -32.05 21.74
C GLN A 781 12.30 -32.12 20.39
N TYR A 782 11.73 -31.48 19.35
CA TYR A 782 12.20 -31.59 17.97
C TYR A 782 12.98 -30.38 17.48
N ASN A 783 12.83 -29.21 18.10
CA ASN A 783 13.42 -27.95 17.63
C ASN A 783 14.26 -27.25 18.72
N ASP A 784 15.09 -26.30 18.31
CA ASP A 784 15.80 -25.41 19.25
C ASP A 784 14.80 -24.73 20.21
N PRO A 785 14.90 -24.98 21.53
CA PRO A 785 14.00 -24.42 22.51
C PRO A 785 13.81 -22.92 22.36
N LYS A 786 14.90 -22.16 22.15
CA LYS A 786 14.83 -20.70 22.08
C LYS A 786 13.98 -20.22 20.90
N LYS A 787 14.06 -20.89 19.75
CA LYS A 787 13.25 -20.54 18.56
C LYS A 787 11.78 -20.81 18.80
N VAL A 788 11.44 -21.94 19.41
CA VAL A 788 10.03 -22.31 19.73
C VAL A 788 9.44 -21.33 20.75
N TYR A 789 10.18 -20.99 21.80
CA TYR A 789 9.75 -19.98 22.79
C TYR A 789 9.48 -18.61 22.14
N MET A 790 10.33 -18.19 21.18
CA MET A 790 10.13 -16.94 20.44
C MET A 790 8.92 -17.01 19.50
N ALA A 791 8.71 -18.13 18.82
CA ALA A 791 7.55 -18.33 17.96
C ALA A 791 6.23 -18.28 18.74
N LEU A 792 6.18 -18.95 19.90
CA LEU A 792 5.03 -18.90 20.80
C LEU A 792 4.79 -17.49 21.34
N LEU A 793 5.85 -16.77 21.71
CA LEU A 793 5.74 -15.37 22.12
C LEU A 793 5.16 -14.50 21.00
N GLY A 794 5.63 -14.67 19.76
CA GLY A 794 5.11 -13.96 18.59
C GLY A 794 3.63 -14.25 18.32
N MET A 795 3.19 -15.50 18.55
CA MET A 795 1.77 -15.84 18.52
C MET A 795 0.97 -15.05 19.56
N TYR A 796 1.35 -15.12 20.83
CA TYR A 796 0.62 -14.41 21.89
C TYR A 796 0.63 -12.88 21.71
N GLU A 797 1.69 -12.32 21.10
CA GLU A 797 1.74 -10.90 20.73
C GLU A 797 0.72 -10.56 19.63
N ARG A 798 0.57 -11.40 18.61
CA ARG A 798 -0.41 -11.21 17.52
C ARG A 798 -1.85 -11.37 18.00
N THR A 799 -2.10 -12.30 18.93
CA THR A 799 -3.44 -12.57 19.48
C THR A 799 -3.77 -11.71 20.70
N GLU A 800 -2.93 -10.71 21.01
CA GLU A 800 -3.10 -9.76 22.12
C GLU A 800 -3.30 -10.41 23.51
N GLN A 801 -2.79 -11.63 23.70
CA GLN A 801 -2.86 -12.35 24.97
C GLN A 801 -1.76 -11.87 25.92
N HIS A 802 -1.95 -10.67 26.50
CA HIS A 802 -0.90 -9.99 27.24
C HIS A 802 -0.43 -10.76 28.48
N LYS A 803 -1.34 -11.25 29.33
CA LYS A 803 -0.96 -11.96 30.57
C LYS A 803 -0.06 -13.18 30.31
N LEU A 804 -0.48 -14.04 29.39
CA LEU A 804 0.24 -15.27 29.04
C LEU A 804 1.63 -14.99 28.43
N ALA A 805 1.74 -13.95 27.61
CA ALA A 805 3.03 -13.60 27.03
C ALA A 805 3.99 -12.94 28.03
N ASP A 806 3.49 -12.21 29.04
CA ASP A 806 4.33 -11.72 30.14
C ASP A 806 4.85 -12.88 31.00
N GLU A 807 3.99 -13.85 31.34
CA GLU A 807 4.40 -15.08 32.02
C GLU A 807 5.43 -15.89 31.22
N LEU A 808 5.23 -16.00 29.90
CA LEU A 808 6.16 -16.68 29.00
C LEU A 808 7.52 -15.97 28.98
N LEU A 809 7.54 -14.65 28.88
CA LEU A 809 8.77 -13.85 28.93
C LEU A 809 9.50 -13.99 30.26
N ASP A 810 8.78 -14.04 31.38
CA ASP A 810 9.39 -14.28 32.69
C ASP A 810 9.98 -15.70 32.79
N LYS A 811 9.34 -16.71 32.19
CA LYS A 811 9.93 -18.06 32.04
C LYS A 811 11.16 -18.02 31.13
N MET A 812 11.12 -17.26 30.03
CA MET A 812 12.23 -17.15 29.07
C MET A 812 13.44 -16.43 29.66
N THR A 813 13.26 -15.35 30.43
CA THR A 813 14.39 -14.64 31.08
C THR A 813 15.07 -15.51 32.13
N LYS A 814 14.32 -16.40 32.80
CA LYS A 814 14.87 -17.40 33.73
C LYS A 814 15.59 -18.55 33.02
N LYS A 815 15.07 -19.06 31.89
CA LYS A 815 15.69 -20.16 31.14
C LYS A 815 16.88 -19.73 30.27
N PHE A 816 16.79 -18.55 29.65
CA PHE A 816 17.77 -18.03 28.68
C PHE A 816 18.49 -16.79 29.20
N LYS A 817 18.99 -16.84 30.44
CA LYS A 817 19.63 -15.71 31.15
C LYS A 817 20.77 -15.04 30.38
N HIS A 818 21.53 -15.80 29.59
CA HIS A 818 22.68 -15.29 28.82
C HIS A 818 22.33 -14.78 27.40
N SER A 819 21.03 -14.79 27.05
CA SER A 819 20.54 -14.38 25.73
C SER A 819 20.10 -12.92 25.72
N CYS A 820 20.90 -12.05 25.13
CA CYS A 820 20.60 -10.63 24.94
C CYS A 820 19.25 -10.41 24.23
N LYS A 821 18.93 -11.20 23.19
CA LYS A 821 17.66 -11.11 22.43
C LYS A 821 16.42 -11.29 23.31
N VAL A 822 16.49 -12.11 24.36
CA VAL A 822 15.34 -12.39 25.24
C VAL A 822 15.11 -11.20 26.18
N TRP A 823 16.18 -10.67 26.77
CA TRP A 823 16.11 -9.46 27.61
C TRP A 823 15.63 -8.24 26.82
N LEU A 824 16.12 -8.04 25.60
CA LEU A 824 15.66 -6.95 24.73
C LEU A 824 14.15 -7.06 24.43
N ARG A 825 13.65 -8.29 24.19
CA ARG A 825 12.22 -8.50 23.95
C ARG A 825 11.37 -8.24 25.19
N ARG A 826 11.89 -8.52 26.38
CA ARG A 826 11.25 -8.13 27.66
C ARG A 826 11.17 -6.62 27.80
N VAL A 827 12.26 -5.90 27.54
CA VAL A 827 12.31 -4.43 27.63
C VAL A 827 11.38 -3.78 26.60
N GLN A 828 11.43 -4.21 25.34
CA GLN A 828 10.54 -3.70 24.28
C GLN A 828 9.07 -3.82 24.66
N ARG A 829 8.68 -4.93 25.28
CA ARG A 829 7.31 -5.14 25.72
C ARG A 829 6.89 -4.22 26.86
N MET A 830 7.76 -4.02 27.85
CA MET A 830 7.50 -3.08 28.95
C MET A 830 7.33 -1.65 28.44
N LEU A 831 8.17 -1.23 27.47
CA LEU A 831 8.06 0.08 26.83
C LEU A 831 6.75 0.21 26.05
N LYS A 832 6.34 -0.81 25.30
CA LYS A 832 5.03 -0.82 24.60
C LYS A 832 3.84 -0.73 25.57
N GLN A 833 3.97 -1.27 26.79
CA GLN A 833 2.95 -1.18 27.84
C GLN A 833 3.01 0.15 28.63
N GLN A 834 3.86 1.11 28.22
CA GLN A 834 4.07 2.40 28.90
C GLN A 834 4.46 2.26 30.38
N GLN A 835 5.21 1.21 30.74
CA GLN A 835 5.78 1.11 32.07
C GLN A 835 7.02 1.99 32.16
N ASP A 836 6.95 3.01 33.02
CA ASP A 836 8.00 4.01 33.15
C ASP A 836 9.33 3.47 33.72
N VAL A 837 9.33 2.31 34.36
CA VAL A 837 10.47 1.83 35.15
C VAL A 837 11.10 0.58 34.50
N ILE A 838 11.93 0.76 33.47
CA ILE A 838 12.67 -0.35 32.84
C ILE A 838 14.00 -0.68 33.53
N GLN A 839 14.55 0.28 34.31
CA GLN A 839 15.89 0.18 34.90
C GLN A 839 16.13 -1.09 35.75
N PRO A 840 15.18 -1.57 36.58
CA PRO A 840 15.37 -2.80 37.34
C PRO A 840 15.58 -4.03 36.45
N VAL A 841 14.90 -4.10 35.31
CA VAL A 841 15.04 -5.19 34.34
C VAL A 841 16.37 -5.09 33.60
N VAL A 842 16.79 -3.89 33.24
CA VAL A 842 18.11 -3.63 32.64
C VAL A 842 19.23 -4.05 33.60
N ASN A 843 19.15 -3.65 34.87
CA ASN A 843 20.13 -4.03 35.89
C ASN A 843 20.20 -5.56 36.09
N ARG A 844 19.03 -6.22 36.16
CA ARG A 844 18.96 -7.69 36.25
C ARG A 844 19.55 -8.39 35.03
N ALA A 845 19.34 -7.83 33.84
CA ALA A 845 19.92 -8.34 32.60
C ALA A 845 21.43 -8.19 32.60
N LEU A 846 21.98 -7.05 33.02
CA LEU A 846 23.43 -6.83 33.11
C LEU A 846 24.12 -7.77 34.11
N LEU A 847 23.47 -8.10 35.22
CA LEU A 847 23.95 -9.12 36.16
C LEU A 847 23.96 -10.54 35.56
N SER A 848 23.01 -10.83 34.65
CA SER A 848 22.84 -12.17 34.06
C SER A 848 23.66 -12.37 32.77
N LEU A 849 23.93 -11.29 32.04
CA LEU A 849 24.62 -11.31 30.76
C LEU A 849 26.14 -11.29 30.93
N PRO A 850 26.89 -12.01 30.06
CA PRO A 850 28.35 -11.86 30.00
C PRO A 850 28.78 -10.43 29.64
N ARG A 851 29.90 -9.96 30.21
CA ARG A 851 30.43 -8.59 30.01
C ARG A 851 30.59 -8.19 28.54
N HIS A 852 31.06 -9.08 27.68
CA HIS A 852 31.22 -8.81 26.25
C HIS A 852 29.90 -8.50 25.52
N LYS A 853 28.75 -8.83 26.10
CA LYS A 853 27.42 -8.51 25.56
C LYS A 853 26.81 -7.25 26.15
N HIS A 854 27.40 -6.65 27.20
CA HIS A 854 26.83 -5.50 27.90
C HIS A 854 26.70 -4.29 26.97
N ILE A 855 27.76 -3.93 26.25
CA ILE A 855 27.74 -2.80 25.31
C ILE A 855 26.67 -3.00 24.23
N LYS A 856 26.58 -4.21 23.66
CA LYS A 856 25.53 -4.56 22.68
C LYS A 856 24.13 -4.46 23.28
N PHE A 857 23.95 -4.92 24.52
CA PHE A 857 22.65 -4.88 25.19
C PHE A 857 22.22 -3.45 25.53
N ILE A 858 23.11 -2.62 26.09
CA ILE A 858 22.79 -1.24 26.48
C ILE A 858 22.53 -0.39 25.22
N SER A 859 23.36 -0.50 24.18
CA SER A 859 23.12 0.23 22.91
C SER A 859 21.79 -0.14 22.27
N GLN A 860 21.44 -1.43 22.23
CA GLN A 860 20.15 -1.87 21.71
C GLN A 860 18.97 -1.45 22.60
N THR A 861 19.17 -1.41 23.91
CA THR A 861 18.16 -0.89 24.85
C THR A 861 17.95 0.61 24.65
N ALA A 862 19.02 1.38 24.44
CA ALA A 862 18.93 2.80 24.11
C ALA A 862 18.13 3.01 22.81
N ILE A 863 18.41 2.25 21.74
CA ILE A 863 17.63 2.30 20.49
C ILE A 863 16.14 2.02 20.74
N LEU A 864 15.81 1.07 21.61
CA LEU A 864 14.41 0.78 21.97
C LEU A 864 13.75 1.95 22.71
N GLU A 865 14.46 2.62 23.61
CA GLU A 865 13.99 3.86 24.26
C GLU A 865 13.76 4.97 23.23
N PHE A 866 14.64 5.15 22.24
CA PHE A 866 14.42 6.11 21.14
C PHE A 866 13.23 5.77 20.24
N LYS A 867 12.85 4.49 20.13
CA LYS A 867 11.78 4.03 19.23
C LYS A 867 10.42 3.97 19.89
N CYS A 868 10.36 3.53 21.15
CA CYS A 868 9.13 3.17 21.85
C CYS A 868 9.00 3.85 23.22
N GLY A 869 10.06 4.47 23.73
CA GLY A 869 10.13 5.04 25.07
C GLY A 869 10.44 6.54 25.04
N VAL A 870 11.25 6.99 26.00
CA VAL A 870 11.61 8.40 26.16
C VAL A 870 13.01 8.65 25.58
N PRO A 871 13.16 9.51 24.57
CA PRO A 871 14.46 9.82 23.97
C PRO A 871 15.55 10.19 24.96
N ASP A 872 15.24 10.98 25.99
CA ASP A 872 16.22 11.43 27.00
C ASP A 872 16.82 10.29 27.81
N ARG A 873 16.07 9.20 28.04
CA ARG A 873 16.60 7.98 28.66
C ARG A 873 17.55 7.26 27.71
N GLY A 874 17.19 7.21 26.43
CA GLY A 874 18.07 6.70 25.36
C GLY A 874 19.37 7.50 25.26
N ARG A 875 19.30 8.84 25.29
CA ARG A 875 20.47 9.74 25.36
C ARG A 875 21.33 9.41 26.56
N SER A 876 20.73 9.36 27.75
CA SER A 876 21.45 9.03 29.00
C SER A 876 22.18 7.69 28.92
N MET A 877 21.59 6.68 28.27
CA MET A 877 22.24 5.38 28.04
C MET A 877 23.41 5.47 27.06
N PHE A 878 23.29 6.18 25.94
CA PHE A 878 24.41 6.38 25.01
C PHE A 878 25.53 7.21 25.63
N GLU A 879 25.20 8.30 26.32
CA GLU A 879 26.15 9.13 27.06
C GLU A 879 26.92 8.31 28.10
N GLY A 880 26.23 7.42 28.83
CA GLY A 880 26.86 6.49 29.76
C GLY A 880 27.89 5.58 29.10
N ILE A 881 27.55 4.97 27.96
CA ILE A 881 28.49 4.09 27.22
C ILE A 881 29.64 4.91 26.62
N LEU A 882 29.36 6.08 26.04
CA LEU A 882 30.38 6.91 25.37
C LEU A 882 31.35 7.55 26.37
N ARG A 883 30.93 7.77 27.62
CA ARG A 883 31.83 8.17 28.71
C ARG A 883 32.87 7.09 29.02
N GLU A 884 32.48 5.82 28.97
CA GLU A 884 33.38 4.68 29.20
C GLU A 884 34.20 4.31 27.95
N TYR A 885 33.62 4.47 26.76
CA TYR A 885 34.21 4.06 25.48
C TYR A 885 34.16 5.18 24.42
N PRO A 886 34.86 6.30 24.61
CA PRO A 886 34.77 7.46 23.72
C PRO A 886 35.34 7.20 22.33
N THR A 887 36.27 6.25 22.17
CA THR A 887 36.94 5.96 20.89
C THR A 887 36.15 5.01 19.97
N LYS A 888 35.00 4.50 20.42
CA LYS A 888 34.15 3.59 19.63
C LYS A 888 33.23 4.36 18.69
N THR A 889 33.73 4.62 17.48
CA THR A 889 33.01 5.35 16.42
C THR A 889 31.67 4.73 16.02
N ASP A 890 31.50 3.42 16.16
CA ASP A 890 30.25 2.74 15.79
C ASP A 890 29.09 3.16 16.72
N LEU A 891 29.38 3.38 18.01
CA LEU A 891 28.38 3.85 18.97
C LEU A 891 28.01 5.31 18.71
N TRP A 892 29.00 6.15 18.38
CA TRP A 892 28.75 7.52 17.92
C TRP A 892 27.86 7.54 16.68
N SER A 893 28.15 6.67 15.71
CA SER A 893 27.35 6.55 14.49
C SER A 893 25.89 6.23 14.81
N VAL A 894 25.66 5.18 15.60
CA VAL A 894 24.31 4.73 15.95
C VAL A 894 23.56 5.81 16.73
N TYR A 895 24.23 6.50 17.66
CA TYR A 895 23.63 7.57 18.44
C TYR A 895 23.24 8.76 17.55
N LEU A 896 24.15 9.20 16.67
CA LEU A 896 23.88 10.23 15.65
C LEU A 896 22.71 9.82 14.75
N ASP A 897 22.62 8.55 14.32
CA ASP A 897 21.49 8.07 13.52
C ASP A 897 20.15 8.15 14.27
N GLN A 898 20.15 7.91 15.59
CA GLN A 898 18.94 8.04 16.39
C GLN A 898 18.52 9.51 16.56
N GLU A 899 19.47 10.42 16.79
CA GLU A 899 19.18 11.85 16.93
C GLU A 899 18.75 12.49 15.60
N ILE A 900 19.38 12.12 14.47
CA ILE A 900 18.96 12.54 13.14
C ILE A 900 17.50 12.15 12.87
N ARG A 901 17.06 10.98 13.34
CA ARG A 901 15.66 10.55 13.22
C ARG A 901 14.69 11.42 14.04
N LEU A 902 15.13 12.00 15.15
CA LEU A 902 14.31 12.92 15.96
C LEU A 902 14.25 14.33 15.35
N GLY A 903 15.31 14.74 14.65
CA GLY A 903 15.33 15.97 13.85
C GLY A 903 15.67 17.26 14.62
N ASP A 904 16.20 17.17 15.84
CA ASP A 904 16.65 18.33 16.60
C ASP A 904 18.05 18.78 16.11
N VAL A 905 18.05 19.76 15.19
CA VAL A 905 19.25 20.19 14.46
C VAL A 905 20.34 20.72 15.39
N ASP A 906 19.98 21.44 16.45
CA ASP A 906 20.96 22.03 17.37
C ASP A 906 21.65 20.95 18.21
N VAL A 907 20.87 19.97 18.69
CA VAL A 907 21.41 18.81 19.42
C VAL A 907 22.28 17.95 18.50
N ILE A 908 21.85 17.70 17.26
CA ILE A 908 22.61 16.91 16.29
C ILE A 908 23.95 17.59 15.97
N ARG A 909 23.94 18.90 15.72
CA ARG A 909 25.17 19.68 15.46
C ARG A 909 26.10 19.65 16.65
N ALA A 910 25.60 19.93 17.86
CA ALA A 910 26.40 19.85 19.08
C ALA A 910 27.02 18.44 19.26
N LEU A 911 26.27 17.39 18.92
CA LEU A 911 26.73 16.01 18.99
C LEU A 911 27.82 15.70 17.95
N PHE A 912 27.68 16.20 16.72
CA PHE A 912 28.72 16.09 15.68
C PHE A 912 29.99 16.86 16.07
N GLU A 913 29.86 18.09 16.55
CA GLU A 913 30.99 18.92 17.01
C GLU A 913 31.77 18.23 18.13
N ARG A 914 31.06 17.60 19.08
CA ARG A 914 31.69 16.80 20.12
C ARG A 914 32.37 15.54 19.55
N ALA A 915 31.75 14.86 18.60
CA ALA A 915 32.33 13.66 17.99
C ALA A 915 33.63 13.96 17.22
N ILE A 916 33.70 15.11 16.53
CA ILE A 916 34.90 15.52 15.78
C ILE A 916 36.01 16.11 16.65
N SER A 917 35.69 16.56 17.88
CA SER A 917 36.73 17.00 18.84
C SER A 917 37.56 15.84 19.44
N LEU A 918 37.20 14.60 19.16
CA LEU A 918 37.91 13.43 19.68
C LEU A 918 39.23 13.20 18.93
N SER A 919 40.27 12.74 19.64
CA SER A 919 41.51 12.26 19.04
C SER A 919 41.32 10.82 18.53
N LEU A 920 41.09 10.66 17.23
CA LEU A 920 40.81 9.39 16.57
C LEU A 920 41.74 9.19 15.37
N ALA A 921 42.01 7.94 15.01
CA ALA A 921 42.77 7.65 13.79
C ALA A 921 42.10 8.28 12.54
N PRO A 922 42.86 8.82 11.56
CA PRO A 922 42.29 9.54 10.41
C PRO A 922 41.24 8.74 9.63
N LYS A 923 41.38 7.42 9.54
CA LYS A 923 40.38 6.53 8.91
C LYS A 923 39.02 6.56 9.61
N LYS A 924 39.02 6.56 10.95
CA LYS A 924 37.82 6.60 11.79
C LYS A 924 37.20 7.99 11.79
N MET A 925 38.02 9.03 11.84
CA MET A 925 37.54 10.41 11.80
C MET A 925 36.95 10.79 10.42
N LYS A 926 37.55 10.30 9.34
CA LYS A 926 37.00 10.45 7.98
C LYS A 926 35.56 9.94 7.86
N PHE A 927 35.22 8.84 8.55
CA PHE A 927 33.86 8.31 8.57
C PHE A 927 32.88 9.28 9.24
N LEU A 928 33.25 9.86 10.38
CA LEU A 928 32.42 10.84 11.10
C LEU A 928 32.27 12.15 10.30
N PHE A 929 33.36 12.68 9.73
CA PHE A 929 33.29 13.87 8.86
C PHE A 929 32.44 13.64 7.62
N LYS A 930 32.53 12.47 6.98
CA LYS A 930 31.68 12.15 5.82
C LYS A 930 30.20 12.11 6.22
N LYS A 931 29.89 11.64 7.42
CA LYS A 931 28.52 11.61 7.93
C LYS A 931 28.01 13.00 8.31
N TYR A 932 28.85 13.84 8.93
CA TYR A 932 28.52 15.22 9.26
C TYR A 932 28.29 16.04 7.98
N LEU A 933 29.14 15.87 6.98
CA LEU A 933 28.99 16.51 5.68
C LEU A 933 27.70 16.10 4.98
N LYS A 934 27.35 14.81 4.97
CA LYS A 934 26.05 14.35 4.45
C LYS A 934 24.85 14.97 5.18
N PHE A 935 24.97 15.12 6.50
CA PHE A 935 23.92 15.75 7.31
C PHE A 935 23.77 17.25 6.94
N GLU A 936 24.86 18.01 6.87
CA GLU A 936 24.80 19.42 6.47
C GLU A 936 24.47 19.61 4.98
N GLU A 937 24.78 18.67 4.09
CA GLU A 937 24.29 18.68 2.70
C GLU A 937 22.77 18.54 2.62
N SER A 938 22.17 17.84 3.59
CA SER A 938 20.72 17.61 3.64
C SER A 938 19.98 18.72 4.38
N ASN A 939 20.57 19.25 5.46
CA ASN A 939 19.89 20.13 6.43
C ASN A 939 20.57 21.49 6.65
N GLY A 940 21.75 21.73 6.06
CA GLY A 940 22.62 22.86 6.34
C GLY A 940 22.75 23.87 5.20
N ASP A 941 23.42 24.98 5.52
CA ASP A 941 23.75 26.05 4.57
C ASP A 941 25.12 25.81 3.92
N GLU A 942 25.37 26.44 2.77
CA GLU A 942 26.66 26.32 2.05
C GLU A 942 27.85 26.72 2.94
N GLU A 943 27.70 27.77 3.75
CA GLU A 943 28.74 28.21 4.71
C GLU A 943 29.08 27.14 5.75
N ARG A 944 28.09 26.35 6.19
CA ARG A 944 28.27 25.28 7.17
C ARG A 944 28.95 24.07 6.54
N ILE A 945 28.56 23.71 5.31
CA ILE A 945 29.23 22.66 4.53
C ILE A 945 30.71 23.01 4.35
N GLU A 946 31.01 24.26 4.01
CA GLU A 946 32.39 24.74 3.91
C GLU A 946 33.12 24.72 5.25
N SER A 947 32.46 25.10 6.35
CA SER A 947 33.02 25.01 7.69
C SER A 947 33.41 23.57 8.06
N VAL A 948 32.55 22.59 7.77
CA VAL A 948 32.85 21.16 8.04
C VAL A 948 34.01 20.68 7.17
N LYS A 949 34.06 21.07 5.89
CA LYS A 949 35.19 20.75 5.00
C LYS A 949 36.50 21.34 5.52
N ARG A 950 36.48 22.58 6.01
CA ARG A 950 37.64 23.26 6.60
C ARG A 950 38.14 22.54 7.84
N LYS A 951 37.24 22.20 8.78
CA LYS A 951 37.58 21.41 9.98
C LYS A 951 38.16 20.04 9.63
N ALA A 952 37.67 19.39 8.58
CA ALA A 952 38.22 18.12 8.13
C ALA A 952 39.65 18.27 7.56
N MET A 953 39.94 19.36 6.85
CA MET A 953 41.29 19.66 6.36
C MET A 953 42.25 19.98 7.51
N GLU A 954 41.84 20.85 8.44
CA GLU A 954 42.61 21.18 9.66
C GLU A 954 42.91 19.92 10.49
N TYR A 955 41.97 18.99 10.58
CA TYR A 955 42.18 17.71 11.27
C TYR A 955 43.23 16.83 10.59
N VAL A 956 43.24 16.78 9.26
CA VAL A 956 44.23 16.00 8.50
C VAL A 956 45.62 16.65 8.62
N GLU A 957 45.69 17.98 8.55
CA GLU A 957 46.94 18.73 8.71
C GLU A 957 47.54 18.53 10.10
N SER A 958 46.72 18.63 11.15
CA SER A 958 47.15 18.43 12.55
C SER A 958 47.48 16.97 12.91
N THR A 959 47.05 15.99 12.11
CA THR A 959 47.42 14.58 12.30
C THR A 959 48.59 14.14 11.42
N MET A 960 48.99 14.95 10.44
CA MET A 960 50.17 14.74 9.60
C MET A 960 51.41 15.51 10.09
N ALA A 961 51.20 16.60 10.84
CA ALA A 961 52.21 17.28 11.65
C ALA A 961 52.54 16.47 12.91
#